data_AF-A0A7T5RBL8-F1
#
_entry.id   AF-A0A7T5RBL8-F1
#
_cell.length_a   1.000
_cell.length_b   1.000
_cell.length_c   1.000
_cell.angle_alpha   90.00
_cell.angle_beta   90.00
_cell.angle_gamma   90.00
#
_symmetry.space_group_name_H-M   'P 1'
#
loop_
_entity.id
_entity.type
_entity.pdbx_description
1 polymer ?
#
loop_
_entity_poly.entity_id
_entity_poly.type
_entity_poly.pdbx_seq_one_letter_code
_entity_poly.pdbx_strand_id
1 'polypeptide(L)'
;MLNQETKRKIDSARDILVGKVPDPKAQVEQITTALIYKFMDDMDKTSQELGGKARFFTNGYEKYAWTKLMDAKLGGHEKLDLYMEALAKLSLNPHIPQLFRDIFKDAFLPYRNPETLSLFLKEINGFTYEHSEDLGDSFEYLLSVLGSQGDAGQFRTPRHIIDFIVDVVNPKKDDTICDPACGTAGFLISAYKHILKQHDGKNDPENKEKPLTPDERKKLMDHFTGYDISPDMVRLSRVNLYLHGFPNPTIYEYDTLSSEEKWDESFDVMLANPPFMTPKGGIKPHKRFSVQANRSEVLFVDYILEHLRPNGRAGIIVPEGIIFQSGNAYKQLRKLLVEENYLWAVVSLPAGVFQPYSGVKTSILFLDRELAKKSDSVVFMKVNNDGLDLGAQRREIKENDLPTALMLLNSYKKNITSNNLPQTNDLETLTKNTISIFVPKSKIRELGDYYLTGERYKEINELKNQKWPMVELGDICIVLDSKRRPVTKADRKSGKYPYYGATGILDYVDGFLFDEKLVLVGEDGAKWGKGEKTAFIAEGKYWVNNHAHVMRPIRDRLIDEYLVPVLNSMDLTPYITGVTVPKLNQERLRSIKIPLPPIEVQKKIVEEVESYQKIIDAAKQIVNSWKPEIEINTAWELKKISEVAEINPSKPKFKEWDLDKDVFFLPMSVLDTNSPNPKKMEKRKLKEVINGYTCFKNDDVLLAKITPCFENGKSGIVKLDGVGFGSTEFIVIRADRSKVEPLWLWYFIFSDSFKINGIPKMSGSAGQKRLPVTYVENYEIPVPNLETQKAIIATLKLNYDYIKNTKENIIPQLEQKIQAVLEEI
;
A
#
# COMPACT_ATOMS: atom_id res chain seq x y z
N MET A 1 3.97 -2.68 -23.25
CA MET A 1 2.74 -2.87 -22.44
C MET A 1 1.85 -3.84 -23.19
N LEU A 2 1.35 -4.88 -22.53
CA LEU A 2 0.42 -5.82 -23.16
C LEU A 2 -0.93 -5.20 -23.49
N ASN A 3 -1.45 -5.60 -24.65
CA ASN A 3 -2.82 -5.37 -25.09
C ASN A 3 -3.84 -5.96 -24.07
N GLN A 4 -4.89 -5.20 -23.74
CA GLN A 4 -6.00 -5.65 -22.87
C GLN A 4 -6.67 -6.94 -23.37
N GLU A 5 -6.68 -7.18 -24.68
CA GLU A 5 -7.19 -8.38 -25.32
C GLU A 5 -6.41 -9.63 -24.93
N THR A 6 -5.07 -9.55 -24.88
CA THR A 6 -4.22 -10.68 -24.47
C THR A 6 -4.50 -11.06 -23.02
N LYS A 7 -4.69 -10.06 -22.14
CA LYS A 7 -5.09 -10.29 -20.74
C LYS A 7 -6.43 -11.03 -20.65
N ARG A 8 -7.43 -10.55 -21.38
CA ARG A 8 -8.77 -11.14 -21.42
C ARG A 8 -8.76 -12.58 -21.91
N LYS A 9 -7.95 -12.92 -22.92
CA LYS A 9 -7.84 -14.30 -23.46
C LYS A 9 -7.23 -15.26 -22.44
N ILE A 10 -6.25 -14.79 -21.66
CA ILE A 10 -5.63 -15.60 -20.59
C ILE A 10 -6.63 -15.88 -19.48
N ASP A 11 -7.36 -14.86 -19.03
CA ASP A 11 -8.41 -15.03 -18.03
C ASP A 11 -9.51 -15.97 -18.54
N SER A 12 -9.93 -15.83 -19.80
CA SER A 12 -10.92 -16.72 -20.43
C SER A 12 -10.43 -18.18 -20.50
N ALA A 13 -9.17 -18.41 -20.90
CA ALA A 13 -8.58 -19.75 -20.92
C ALA A 13 -8.55 -20.36 -19.51
N ARG A 14 -8.24 -19.57 -18.48
CA ARG A 14 -8.28 -20.00 -17.08
C ARG A 14 -9.71 -20.35 -16.65
N ASP A 15 -10.68 -19.48 -16.93
CA ASP A 15 -12.08 -19.67 -16.54
C ASP A 15 -12.69 -20.95 -17.15
N ILE A 16 -12.25 -21.37 -18.34
CA ILE A 16 -12.63 -22.66 -18.94
C ILE A 16 -12.11 -23.84 -18.11
N LEU A 17 -10.92 -23.72 -17.52
CA LEU A 17 -10.31 -24.76 -16.69
C LEU A 17 -10.86 -24.78 -15.26
N VAL A 18 -11.45 -23.67 -14.79
CA VAL A 18 -12.06 -23.59 -13.45
C VAL A 18 -13.15 -24.65 -13.30
N GLY A 19 -13.06 -25.43 -12.23
CA GLY A 19 -13.97 -26.55 -11.94
C GLY A 19 -13.65 -27.84 -12.69
N LYS A 20 -12.70 -27.85 -13.64
CA LYS A 20 -12.16 -29.07 -14.29
C LYS A 20 -10.76 -29.39 -13.79
N VAL A 21 -9.96 -28.37 -13.54
CA VAL A 21 -8.64 -28.45 -12.92
C VAL A 21 -8.73 -27.63 -11.63
N PRO A 22 -8.90 -28.26 -10.45
CA PRO A 22 -9.15 -27.53 -9.21
C PRO A 22 -7.95 -26.72 -8.75
N ASP A 23 -6.75 -27.23 -9.02
CA ASP A 23 -5.49 -26.58 -8.64
C ASP A 23 -5.12 -25.47 -9.63
N PRO A 24 -5.05 -24.21 -9.18
CA PRO A 24 -4.67 -23.10 -10.03
C PRO A 24 -3.26 -23.21 -10.61
N LYS A 25 -2.31 -23.83 -9.88
CA LYS A 25 -0.97 -24.09 -10.42
C LYS A 25 -1.03 -25.03 -11.63
N ALA A 26 -1.81 -26.11 -11.53
CA ALA A 26 -2.05 -27.00 -12.65
C ALA A 26 -2.79 -26.31 -13.83
N GLN A 27 -3.78 -25.43 -13.59
CA GLN A 27 -4.45 -24.68 -14.68
C GLN A 27 -3.46 -23.88 -15.52
N VAL A 28 -2.51 -23.27 -14.82
CA VAL A 28 -1.46 -22.41 -15.33
C VAL A 28 -0.41 -23.21 -16.11
N GLU A 29 -0.05 -24.38 -15.63
CA GLU A 29 0.82 -25.32 -16.34
C GLU A 29 0.16 -25.75 -17.67
N GLN A 30 -1.15 -25.97 -17.70
CA GLN A 30 -1.87 -26.26 -18.95
C GLN A 30 -1.80 -25.10 -19.95
N ILE A 31 -2.07 -23.87 -19.49
CA ILE A 31 -1.99 -22.66 -20.32
C ILE A 31 -0.57 -22.47 -20.88
N THR A 32 0.43 -22.60 -20.01
CA THR A 32 1.85 -22.45 -20.37
C THR A 32 2.28 -23.48 -21.41
N THR A 33 1.94 -24.75 -21.17
CA THR A 33 2.27 -25.85 -22.09
C THR A 33 1.62 -25.64 -23.46
N ALA A 34 0.34 -25.28 -23.49
CA ALA A 34 -0.41 -25.05 -24.72
C ALA A 34 0.13 -23.85 -25.51
N LEU A 35 0.53 -22.77 -24.83
CA LEU A 35 1.12 -21.60 -25.49
C LEU A 35 2.50 -21.88 -26.06
N ILE A 36 3.37 -22.59 -25.33
CA ILE A 36 4.68 -22.99 -25.85
C ILE A 36 4.51 -23.94 -27.04
N TYR A 37 3.53 -24.85 -26.97
CA TYR A 37 3.18 -25.73 -28.07
C TYR A 37 2.75 -24.95 -29.32
N LYS A 38 1.78 -24.04 -29.18
CA LYS A 38 1.36 -23.14 -30.26
C LYS A 38 2.54 -22.33 -30.81
N PHE A 39 3.35 -21.76 -29.93
CA PHE A 39 4.46 -20.91 -30.31
C PHE A 39 5.48 -21.62 -31.20
N MET A 40 5.83 -22.87 -30.90
CA MET A 40 6.74 -23.62 -31.77
C MET A 40 6.19 -23.72 -33.20
N ASP A 41 4.88 -23.86 -33.38
CA ASP A 41 4.28 -23.99 -34.71
C ASP A 41 4.25 -22.63 -35.43
N ASP A 42 3.95 -21.57 -34.70
CA ASP A 42 3.99 -20.20 -35.22
C ASP A 42 5.42 -19.81 -35.66
N MET A 43 6.46 -20.21 -34.93
CA MET A 43 7.86 -20.00 -35.33
C MET A 43 8.21 -20.74 -36.62
N ASP A 44 7.82 -22.00 -36.73
CA ASP A 44 8.07 -22.80 -37.93
C ASP A 44 7.41 -22.16 -39.16
N LYS A 45 6.16 -21.71 -39.02
CA LYS A 45 5.42 -21.00 -40.05
C LYS A 45 6.06 -19.68 -40.44
N THR A 46 6.40 -18.85 -39.45
CA THR A 46 7.04 -17.56 -39.70
C THR A 46 8.37 -17.77 -40.43
N SER A 47 9.14 -18.79 -40.04
CA SER A 47 10.37 -19.15 -40.76
C SER A 47 10.08 -19.54 -42.21
N GLN A 48 9.08 -20.38 -42.46
CA GLN A 48 8.68 -20.80 -43.80
C GLN A 48 8.18 -19.64 -44.67
N GLU A 49 7.39 -18.73 -44.10
CA GLU A 49 6.89 -17.52 -44.78
C GLU A 49 8.03 -16.59 -45.20
N LEU A 50 9.11 -16.53 -44.40
CA LEU A 50 10.34 -15.80 -44.72
C LEU A 50 11.31 -16.59 -45.62
N GLY A 51 10.90 -17.74 -46.18
CA GLY A 51 11.70 -18.58 -47.07
C GLY A 51 12.68 -19.54 -46.37
N GLY A 52 12.61 -19.64 -45.04
CA GLY A 52 13.32 -20.62 -44.22
C GLY A 52 12.65 -21.99 -44.19
N LYS A 53 13.11 -22.86 -43.28
CA LYS A 53 12.59 -24.22 -43.10
C LYS A 53 12.00 -24.36 -41.69
N ALA A 54 10.93 -25.15 -41.57
CA ALA A 54 10.44 -25.60 -40.28
C ALA A 54 11.56 -26.30 -39.50
N ARG A 55 11.60 -26.06 -38.20
CA ARG A 55 12.60 -26.57 -37.27
C ARG A 55 11.98 -27.58 -36.31
N PHE A 56 10.83 -27.29 -35.72
CA PHE A 56 10.28 -28.09 -34.61
C PHE A 56 9.42 -29.26 -35.09
N PHE A 57 8.49 -29.03 -36.02
CA PHE A 57 7.54 -30.03 -36.53
C PHE A 57 8.02 -30.61 -37.86
N THR A 58 9.10 -31.38 -37.80
CA THR A 58 9.71 -32.04 -38.97
C THR A 58 10.01 -33.51 -38.71
N ASN A 59 10.30 -34.29 -39.76
CA ASN A 59 10.76 -35.68 -39.69
C ASN A 59 9.78 -36.62 -38.96
N GLY A 60 8.50 -36.57 -39.32
CA GLY A 60 7.46 -37.42 -38.76
C GLY A 60 6.66 -36.77 -37.62
N TYR A 61 7.04 -35.57 -37.20
CA TYR A 61 6.32 -34.79 -36.18
C TYR A 61 5.31 -33.79 -36.77
N GLU A 62 5.19 -33.70 -38.09
CA GLU A 62 4.29 -32.76 -38.79
C GLU A 62 2.83 -32.94 -38.38
N LYS A 63 2.41 -34.17 -38.07
CA LYS A 63 1.04 -34.47 -37.61
C LYS A 63 0.71 -33.85 -36.25
N TYR A 64 1.72 -33.53 -35.45
CA TYR A 64 1.57 -32.87 -34.15
C TYR A 64 1.72 -31.36 -34.26
N ALA A 65 1.83 -30.74 -35.44
CA ALA A 65 1.83 -29.29 -35.54
C ALA A 65 0.54 -28.70 -34.95
N TRP A 66 0.63 -27.55 -34.25
CA TRP A 66 -0.53 -26.90 -33.63
C TRP A 66 -1.65 -26.66 -34.64
N THR A 67 -1.29 -26.29 -35.87
CA THR A 67 -2.25 -26.12 -36.95
C THR A 67 -2.94 -27.39 -37.45
N LYS A 68 -2.32 -28.56 -37.28
CA LYS A 68 -3.01 -29.84 -37.51
C LYS A 68 -3.97 -30.16 -36.38
N LEU A 69 -3.57 -29.87 -35.15
CA LEU A 69 -4.44 -30.00 -33.97
C LEU A 69 -5.69 -29.10 -34.06
N MET A 70 -5.56 -27.93 -34.68
CA MET A 70 -6.65 -26.96 -34.85
C MET A 70 -7.45 -27.11 -36.14
N ASP A 71 -7.25 -28.19 -36.93
CA ASP A 71 -8.02 -28.44 -38.15
C ASP A 71 -9.52 -28.58 -37.84
N ALA A 72 -10.36 -27.87 -38.60
CA ALA A 72 -11.81 -27.87 -38.42
C ALA A 72 -12.47 -29.22 -38.75
N LYS A 73 -11.78 -30.10 -39.49
CA LYS A 73 -12.28 -31.44 -39.83
C LYS A 73 -12.13 -32.45 -38.69
N LEU A 74 -11.35 -32.11 -37.66
CA LEU A 74 -10.95 -33.02 -36.60
C LEU A 74 -12.01 -33.03 -35.48
N GLY A 75 -12.60 -34.19 -35.21
CA GLY A 75 -13.64 -34.35 -34.19
C GLY A 75 -13.12 -34.09 -32.78
N GLY A 76 -14.00 -33.78 -31.82
CA GLY A 76 -13.58 -33.46 -30.44
C GLY A 76 -12.76 -34.57 -29.78
N HIS A 77 -13.19 -35.83 -29.92
CA HIS A 77 -12.46 -36.98 -29.39
C HIS A 77 -11.12 -37.21 -30.08
N GLU A 78 -11.08 -37.12 -31.41
CA GLU A 78 -9.84 -37.23 -32.18
C GLU A 78 -8.83 -36.14 -31.78
N LYS A 79 -9.31 -34.93 -31.47
CA LYS A 79 -8.49 -33.80 -31.03
C LYS A 79 -7.92 -34.03 -29.64
N LEU A 80 -8.73 -34.57 -28.74
CA LEU A 80 -8.30 -34.98 -27.41
C LEU A 80 -7.18 -36.03 -27.49
N ASP A 81 -7.38 -37.07 -28.31
CA ASP A 81 -6.39 -38.13 -28.50
C ASP A 81 -5.10 -37.60 -29.13
N LEU A 82 -5.21 -36.76 -30.16
CA LEU A 82 -4.05 -36.14 -30.82
C LEU A 82 -3.28 -35.22 -29.88
N TYR A 83 -3.97 -34.41 -29.05
CA TYR A 83 -3.32 -33.54 -28.07
C TYR A 83 -2.56 -34.35 -27.02
N MET A 84 -3.18 -35.40 -26.47
CA MET A 84 -2.54 -36.29 -25.50
C MET A 84 -1.34 -37.02 -26.11
N GLU A 85 -1.46 -37.52 -27.35
CA GLU A 85 -0.36 -38.14 -28.08
C GLU A 85 0.78 -37.13 -28.31
N ALA A 86 0.45 -35.90 -28.69
CA ALA A 86 1.42 -34.84 -28.90
C ALA A 86 2.21 -34.52 -27.63
N LEU A 87 1.55 -34.31 -26.48
CA LEU A 87 2.24 -34.04 -25.21
C LEU A 87 3.30 -35.11 -24.89
N ALA A 88 2.95 -36.39 -25.09
CA ALA A 88 3.87 -37.50 -24.87
C ALA A 88 5.00 -37.58 -25.90
N LYS A 89 4.77 -37.15 -27.15
CA LYS A 89 5.73 -37.28 -28.26
C LYS A 89 6.65 -36.08 -28.41
N LEU A 90 6.19 -34.87 -28.08
CA LEU A 90 6.98 -33.65 -28.15
C LEU A 90 8.17 -33.67 -27.20
N SER A 91 8.03 -34.30 -26.02
CA SER A 91 9.14 -34.53 -25.09
C SER A 91 10.24 -35.42 -25.67
N LEU A 92 9.94 -36.21 -26.71
CA LEU A 92 10.87 -37.11 -27.39
C LEU A 92 11.38 -36.56 -28.72
N ASN A 93 10.91 -35.38 -29.17
CA ASN A 93 11.28 -34.83 -30.47
C ASN A 93 12.73 -34.31 -30.46
N PRO A 94 13.66 -34.92 -31.23
CA PRO A 94 15.07 -34.53 -31.23
C PRO A 94 15.29 -33.09 -31.72
N HIS A 95 14.35 -32.55 -32.50
CA HIS A 95 14.44 -31.21 -33.11
C HIS A 95 13.93 -30.08 -32.19
N ILE A 96 13.19 -30.42 -31.13
CA ILE A 96 12.79 -29.47 -30.10
C ILE A 96 13.98 -29.25 -29.13
N PRO A 97 14.32 -27.99 -28.79
CA PRO A 97 15.35 -27.68 -27.81
C PRO A 97 15.11 -28.43 -26.49
N GLN A 98 16.18 -28.89 -25.84
CA GLN A 98 16.07 -29.65 -24.58
C GLN A 98 15.19 -28.93 -23.54
N LEU A 99 15.33 -27.61 -23.45
CA LEU A 99 14.50 -26.75 -22.61
C LEU A 99 12.98 -26.97 -22.80
N PHE A 100 12.51 -27.01 -24.05
CA PHE A 100 11.09 -27.23 -24.33
C PHE A 100 10.71 -28.70 -24.14
N ARG A 101 11.60 -29.65 -24.48
CA ARG A 101 11.36 -31.07 -24.18
C ARG A 101 11.13 -31.32 -22.69
N ASP A 102 11.89 -30.65 -21.83
CA ASP A 102 11.78 -30.79 -20.37
C ASP A 102 10.41 -30.32 -19.85
N ILE A 103 9.77 -29.36 -20.53
CA ILE A 103 8.42 -28.89 -20.21
C ILE A 103 7.38 -29.94 -20.59
N PHE A 104 7.53 -30.54 -21.78
CA PHE A 104 6.61 -31.60 -22.24
C PHE A 104 6.81 -32.94 -21.53
N LYS A 105 7.97 -33.18 -20.92
CA LYS A 105 8.32 -34.47 -20.29
C LYS A 105 7.34 -34.88 -19.21
N ASP A 106 6.90 -33.93 -18.38
CA ASP A 106 5.96 -34.16 -17.27
C ASP A 106 4.56 -33.59 -17.58
N ALA A 107 4.34 -33.06 -18.79
CA ALA A 107 3.06 -32.49 -19.18
C ALA A 107 2.02 -33.59 -19.42
N PHE A 108 0.89 -33.49 -18.72
CA PHE A 108 -0.28 -34.33 -18.96
C PHE A 108 -1.55 -33.50 -18.94
N LEU A 109 -2.61 -34.02 -19.57
CA LEU A 109 -3.93 -33.42 -19.54
C LEU A 109 -4.72 -34.01 -18.35
N PRO A 110 -5.06 -33.21 -17.31
CA PRO A 110 -5.68 -33.72 -16.08
C PRO A 110 -7.19 -34.02 -16.23
N TYR A 111 -7.78 -33.76 -17.39
CA TYR A 111 -9.19 -34.01 -17.68
C TYR A 111 -9.36 -34.68 -19.05
N ARG A 112 -10.50 -35.36 -19.27
CA ARG A 112 -10.79 -36.10 -20.51
C ARG A 112 -12.08 -35.64 -21.21
N ASN A 113 -12.47 -34.39 -21.04
CA ASN A 113 -13.65 -33.83 -21.70
C ASN A 113 -13.28 -33.13 -23.03
N PRO A 114 -13.73 -33.65 -24.19
CA PRO A 114 -13.40 -33.09 -25.51
C PRO A 114 -13.86 -31.65 -25.74
N GLU A 115 -15.03 -31.28 -25.23
CA GLU A 115 -15.62 -29.95 -25.41
C GLU A 115 -14.80 -28.89 -24.66
N THR A 116 -14.42 -29.20 -23.42
CA THR A 116 -13.56 -28.36 -22.57
C THR A 116 -12.21 -28.15 -23.23
N LEU A 117 -11.57 -29.22 -23.73
CA LEU A 117 -10.30 -29.10 -24.44
C LEU A 117 -10.47 -28.25 -25.72
N SER A 118 -11.53 -28.45 -26.48
CA SER A 118 -11.77 -27.70 -27.71
C SER A 118 -11.97 -26.20 -27.46
N LEU A 119 -12.71 -25.84 -26.40
CA LEU A 119 -12.87 -24.44 -25.96
C LEU A 119 -11.53 -23.86 -25.51
N PHE A 120 -10.79 -24.59 -24.67
CA PHE A 120 -9.49 -24.17 -24.17
C PHE A 120 -8.48 -23.93 -25.31
N LEU A 121 -8.30 -24.91 -26.21
CA LEU A 121 -7.38 -24.78 -27.35
C LEU A 121 -7.81 -23.67 -28.31
N LYS A 122 -9.11 -23.42 -28.46
CA LYS A 122 -9.61 -22.30 -29.26
C LYS A 122 -9.22 -20.94 -28.68
N GLU A 123 -9.30 -20.77 -27.37
CA GLU A 123 -8.81 -19.55 -26.71
C GLU A 123 -7.30 -19.39 -26.92
N ILE A 124 -6.52 -20.45 -26.71
CA ILE A 124 -5.06 -20.44 -26.95
C ILE A 124 -4.73 -20.16 -28.42
N ASN A 125 -5.51 -20.69 -29.36
CA ASN A 125 -5.31 -20.44 -30.79
C ASN A 125 -5.58 -18.98 -31.18
N GLY A 126 -6.42 -18.27 -30.43
CA GLY A 126 -6.73 -16.86 -30.65
C GLY A 126 -5.57 -15.91 -30.31
N PHE A 127 -4.48 -16.38 -29.72
CA PHE A 127 -3.32 -15.55 -29.44
C PHE A 127 -2.51 -15.31 -30.73
N THR A 128 -2.41 -14.06 -31.15
CA THR A 128 -1.61 -13.61 -32.29
C THR A 128 -0.45 -12.76 -31.78
N TYR A 129 0.71 -12.92 -32.41
CA TYR A 129 1.92 -12.16 -32.07
C TYR A 129 2.42 -11.50 -33.37
N GLU A 130 2.61 -10.18 -33.38
CA GLU A 130 3.15 -9.47 -34.54
C GLU A 130 4.70 -9.52 -34.52
N HIS A 131 5.29 -9.55 -33.32
CA HIS A 131 6.73 -9.66 -33.11
C HIS A 131 7.09 -10.67 -32.00
N SER A 132 8.30 -11.23 -32.04
CA SER A 132 8.79 -12.16 -31.00
C SER A 132 8.83 -11.54 -29.60
N GLU A 133 8.98 -10.22 -29.50
CA GLU A 133 8.95 -9.47 -28.23
C GLU A 133 7.56 -9.50 -27.57
N ASP A 134 6.47 -9.52 -28.34
CA ASP A 134 5.09 -9.55 -27.83
C ASP A 134 4.79 -10.87 -27.11
N LEU A 135 5.47 -11.93 -27.51
CA LEU A 135 5.35 -13.24 -26.91
C LEU A 135 6.04 -13.32 -25.56
N GLY A 136 7.27 -12.82 -25.46
CA GLY A 136 7.98 -12.71 -24.19
C GLY A 136 7.18 -11.90 -23.18
N ASP A 137 6.62 -10.76 -23.61
CA ASP A 137 5.74 -9.94 -22.78
C ASP A 137 4.47 -10.70 -22.36
N SER A 138 3.83 -11.44 -23.28
CA SER A 138 2.66 -12.28 -22.97
C SER A 138 2.94 -13.35 -21.93
N PHE A 139 4.12 -13.98 -22.02
CA PHE A 139 4.58 -14.95 -21.04
C PHE A 139 4.83 -14.30 -19.67
N GLU A 140 5.46 -13.12 -19.62
CA GLU A 140 5.64 -12.34 -18.38
C GLU A 140 4.30 -11.99 -17.71
N TYR A 141 3.27 -11.64 -18.49
CA TYR A 141 1.96 -11.39 -17.91
C TYR A 141 1.31 -12.67 -17.38
N LEU A 142 1.44 -13.80 -18.07
CA LEU A 142 1.03 -15.09 -17.51
C LEU A 142 1.70 -15.31 -16.18
N LEU A 143 3.04 -15.25 -16.14
CA LEU A 143 3.87 -15.36 -14.93
C LEU A 143 3.41 -14.43 -13.80
N SER A 144 2.89 -13.24 -14.12
CA SER A 144 2.32 -12.29 -13.15
C SER A 144 0.96 -12.73 -12.60
N VAL A 145 0.10 -13.34 -13.42
CA VAL A 145 -1.16 -13.96 -12.97
C VAL A 145 -0.85 -15.16 -12.06
N LEU A 146 0.19 -15.95 -12.37
CA LEU A 146 0.59 -17.14 -11.60
C LEU A 146 1.04 -16.78 -10.19
N GLY A 147 1.78 -15.67 -10.06
CA GLY A 147 2.32 -15.23 -8.77
C GLY A 147 1.23 -14.88 -7.76
N SER A 148 0.02 -14.50 -8.21
CA SER A 148 -1.01 -13.90 -7.35
C SER A 148 -1.59 -14.84 -6.29
N GLN A 149 -1.26 -16.13 -6.39
CA GLN A 149 -1.66 -17.16 -5.44
C GLN A 149 -0.42 -17.71 -4.76
N GLY A 150 0.00 -16.99 -3.71
CA GLY A 150 1.26 -17.19 -3.02
C GLY A 150 1.43 -18.58 -2.39
N ASP A 151 2.45 -19.29 -2.86
CA ASP A 151 3.22 -20.17 -1.98
C ASP A 151 4.25 -19.34 -1.20
N ALA A 152 4.41 -19.67 0.08
CA ALA A 152 5.30 -18.96 0.99
C ALA A 152 6.76 -19.01 0.49
N GLY A 153 7.25 -17.91 -0.08
CA GLY A 153 8.68 -17.71 -0.40
C GLY A 153 9.00 -17.37 -1.85
N GLN A 154 8.05 -17.44 -2.79
CA GLN A 154 8.28 -17.11 -4.20
C GLN A 154 7.70 -15.72 -4.53
N PHE A 155 8.45 -14.66 -4.18
CA PHE A 155 8.01 -13.28 -4.36
C PHE A 155 8.38 -12.75 -5.75
N ARG A 156 7.39 -12.37 -6.57
CA ARG A 156 7.61 -11.66 -7.83
C ARG A 156 7.90 -10.19 -7.58
N THR A 157 8.88 -9.63 -8.29
CA THR A 157 9.16 -8.20 -8.26
C THR A 157 8.27 -7.48 -9.28
N PRO A 158 7.53 -6.41 -8.89
CA PRO A 158 6.75 -5.63 -9.83
C PRO A 158 7.63 -4.99 -10.92
N ARG A 159 7.15 -4.99 -12.17
CA ARG A 159 7.96 -4.59 -13.33
C ARG A 159 8.43 -3.14 -13.26
N HIS A 160 7.58 -2.22 -12.82
CA HIS A 160 7.97 -0.80 -12.68
C HIS A 160 9.06 -0.59 -11.62
N ILE A 161 9.15 -1.46 -10.60
CA ILE A 161 10.24 -1.44 -9.62
C ILE A 161 11.52 -2.02 -10.21
N ILE A 162 11.43 -3.11 -10.97
CA ILE A 162 12.58 -3.67 -11.73
C ILE A 162 13.16 -2.59 -12.64
N ASP A 163 12.31 -1.98 -13.47
CA ASP A 163 12.72 -0.98 -14.45
C ASP A 163 13.33 0.25 -13.77
N PHE A 164 12.76 0.72 -12.66
CA PHE A 164 13.35 1.79 -11.84
C PHE A 164 14.77 1.44 -11.36
N ILE A 165 14.98 0.23 -10.84
CA ILE A 165 16.30 -0.21 -10.35
C ILE A 165 17.29 -0.31 -11.52
N VAL A 166 16.88 -0.89 -12.64
CA VAL A 166 17.70 -1.02 -13.85
C VAL A 166 18.07 0.36 -14.41
N ASP A 167 17.14 1.30 -14.45
CA ASP A 167 17.38 2.68 -14.90
C ASP A 167 18.40 3.39 -14.00
N VAL A 168 18.30 3.21 -12.67
CA VAL A 168 19.28 3.77 -11.73
C VAL A 168 20.63 3.10 -11.88
N VAL A 169 20.71 1.76 -11.88
CA VAL A 169 21.99 1.01 -11.98
C VAL A 169 22.68 1.22 -13.32
N ASN A 170 21.88 1.37 -14.38
CA ASN A 170 22.29 1.72 -15.73
C ASN A 170 23.31 0.75 -16.35
N PRO A 171 22.96 -0.54 -16.57
CA PRO A 171 23.84 -1.51 -17.23
C PRO A 171 24.18 -1.09 -18.67
N LYS A 172 25.36 -1.49 -19.15
CA LYS A 172 25.96 -1.17 -20.46
C LYS A 172 26.20 -2.46 -21.25
N LYS A 173 26.37 -2.33 -22.57
CA LYS A 173 26.50 -3.48 -23.48
C LYS A 173 27.71 -4.39 -23.20
N ASP A 174 28.77 -3.84 -22.60
CA ASP A 174 30.01 -4.57 -22.31
C ASP A 174 30.06 -5.11 -20.85
N ASP A 175 29.05 -4.81 -20.03
CA ASP A 175 28.99 -5.33 -18.66
C ASP A 175 28.57 -6.79 -18.62
N THR A 176 29.21 -7.57 -17.74
CA THR A 176 28.71 -8.85 -17.26
C THR A 176 27.66 -8.64 -16.17
N ILE A 177 26.50 -9.28 -16.29
CA ILE A 177 25.30 -9.02 -15.47
C ILE A 177 24.84 -10.31 -14.80
N CYS A 178 24.70 -10.29 -13.48
CA CYS A 178 24.20 -11.45 -12.71
C CYS A 178 22.98 -11.12 -11.83
N ASP A 179 22.02 -12.03 -11.79
CA ASP A 179 20.97 -12.09 -10.78
C ASP A 179 21.11 -13.38 -9.95
N PRO A 180 21.61 -13.32 -8.69
CA PRO A 180 21.88 -14.49 -7.87
C PRO A 180 20.63 -15.11 -7.23
N ALA A 181 19.43 -14.58 -7.51
CA ALA A 181 18.14 -15.12 -7.07
C ALA A 181 17.07 -14.81 -8.13
N CYS A 182 17.28 -15.31 -9.36
CA CYS A 182 16.68 -14.73 -10.56
C CYS A 182 15.18 -14.94 -10.72
N GLY A 183 14.59 -15.95 -10.08
CA GLY A 183 13.17 -16.27 -10.25
C GLY A 183 12.84 -16.51 -11.72
N THR A 184 12.05 -15.63 -12.34
CA THR A 184 11.76 -15.68 -13.79
C THR A 184 12.69 -14.86 -14.67
N ALA A 185 13.83 -14.39 -14.17
CA ALA A 185 14.78 -13.55 -14.89
C ALA A 185 14.26 -12.14 -15.26
N GLY A 186 13.35 -11.58 -14.46
CA GLY A 186 12.77 -10.25 -14.71
C GLY A 186 13.81 -9.12 -14.77
N PHE A 187 14.81 -9.13 -13.87
CA PHE A 187 15.92 -8.17 -13.91
C PHE A 187 16.81 -8.34 -15.15
N LEU A 188 17.14 -9.57 -15.52
CA LEU A 188 17.97 -9.86 -16.69
C LEU A 188 17.30 -9.38 -17.98
N ILE A 189 15.99 -9.63 -18.13
CA ILE A 189 15.19 -9.17 -19.27
C ILE A 189 15.10 -7.65 -19.32
N SER A 190 14.82 -7.00 -18.19
CA SER A 190 14.73 -5.53 -18.11
C SER A 190 16.09 -4.88 -18.43
N ALA A 191 17.19 -5.42 -17.90
CA ALA A 191 18.54 -4.96 -18.23
C ALA A 191 18.89 -5.12 -19.71
N TYR A 192 18.52 -6.23 -20.34
CA TYR A 192 18.70 -6.42 -21.78
C TYR A 192 17.89 -5.39 -22.60
N LYS A 193 16.60 -5.21 -22.29
CA LYS A 193 15.74 -4.20 -22.93
C LYS A 193 16.27 -2.78 -22.74
N HIS A 194 16.81 -2.48 -21.56
CA HIS A 194 17.45 -1.21 -21.24
C HIS A 194 18.64 -0.93 -22.14
N ILE A 195 19.55 -1.90 -22.29
CA ILE A 195 20.73 -1.76 -23.16
C ILE A 195 20.29 -1.58 -24.62
N LEU A 196 19.32 -2.37 -25.10
CA LEU A 196 18.80 -2.18 -26.47
C LEU A 196 18.24 -0.76 -26.69
N LYS A 197 17.48 -0.23 -25.73
CA LYS A 197 16.93 1.12 -25.77
C LYS A 197 18.02 2.20 -25.77
N GLN A 198 19.15 1.97 -25.13
CA GLN A 198 20.29 2.91 -25.18
C GLN A 198 20.92 2.99 -26.56
N HIS A 199 20.81 1.94 -27.36
CA HIS A 199 21.40 1.82 -28.68
C HIS A 199 20.34 1.90 -29.80
N ASP A 200 19.11 2.34 -29.54
CA ASP A 200 18.06 2.39 -30.57
C ASP A 200 18.14 3.60 -31.51
N GLY A 201 19.06 4.54 -31.23
CA GLY A 201 19.29 5.76 -31.99
C GLY A 201 18.25 6.87 -31.78
N LYS A 202 17.17 6.63 -31.02
CA LYS A 202 16.06 7.61 -30.87
C LYS A 202 16.38 8.77 -29.93
N ASN A 203 17.28 8.55 -28.99
CA ASN A 203 17.63 9.54 -27.96
C ASN A 203 19.01 10.19 -28.19
N ASP A 204 19.62 9.99 -29.37
CA ASP A 204 20.88 10.62 -29.75
C ASP A 204 20.62 11.87 -30.60
N PRO A 205 20.85 13.10 -30.07
CA PRO A 205 20.67 14.33 -30.82
C PRO A 205 21.55 14.43 -32.07
N GLU A 206 22.66 13.68 -32.11
CA GLU A 206 23.64 13.70 -33.19
C GLU A 206 23.42 12.57 -34.22
N ASN A 207 22.42 11.69 -34.03
CA ASN A 207 22.13 10.52 -34.89
C ASN A 207 23.35 9.63 -35.21
N LYS A 208 24.33 9.55 -34.30
CA LYS A 208 25.53 8.73 -34.43
C LYS A 208 25.31 7.32 -33.88
N GLU A 209 24.48 7.17 -32.86
CA GLU A 209 24.16 5.90 -32.23
C GLU A 209 23.30 5.04 -33.16
N LYS A 210 23.71 3.79 -33.38
CA LYS A 210 23.02 2.85 -34.26
C LYS A 210 22.52 1.64 -33.48
N PRO A 211 21.39 1.03 -33.90
CA PRO A 211 20.95 -0.27 -33.40
C PRO A 211 22.08 -1.30 -33.38
N LEU A 212 22.22 -2.00 -32.25
CA LEU A 212 23.17 -3.10 -32.13
C LEU A 212 22.98 -4.11 -33.28
N THR A 213 24.08 -4.46 -33.92
CA THR A 213 24.13 -5.48 -34.96
C THR A 213 23.71 -6.85 -34.41
N PRO A 214 23.28 -7.80 -35.25
CA PRO A 214 22.96 -9.17 -34.80
C PRO A 214 24.11 -9.84 -34.02
N ASP A 215 25.36 -9.61 -34.42
CA ASP A 215 26.54 -10.16 -33.75
C ASP A 215 26.79 -9.50 -32.38
N GLU A 216 26.61 -8.18 -32.27
CA GLU A 216 26.69 -7.47 -30.98
C GLU A 216 25.58 -7.91 -30.04
N ARG A 217 24.36 -8.10 -30.53
CA ARG A 217 23.24 -8.63 -29.73
C ARG A 217 23.54 -10.03 -29.22
N LYS A 218 24.11 -10.89 -30.07
CA LYS A 218 24.50 -12.25 -29.68
C LYS A 218 25.56 -12.23 -28.56
N LYS A 219 26.61 -11.40 -28.71
CA LYS A 219 27.64 -11.24 -27.68
C LYS A 219 27.06 -10.68 -26.38
N LEU A 220 26.19 -9.68 -26.47
CA LEU A 220 25.50 -9.09 -25.33
C LEU A 220 24.70 -10.17 -24.55
N MET A 221 24.01 -11.07 -25.25
CA MET A 221 23.25 -12.14 -24.60
C MET A 221 24.14 -13.09 -23.77
N ASP A 222 25.39 -13.31 -24.17
CA ASP A 222 26.35 -14.17 -23.46
C ASP A 222 26.86 -13.53 -22.14
N HIS A 223 26.58 -12.24 -21.89
CA HIS A 223 27.00 -11.53 -20.68
C HIS A 223 26.03 -11.68 -19.50
N PHE A 224 24.84 -12.24 -19.71
CA PHE A 224 23.84 -12.40 -18.66
C PHE A 224 24.05 -13.71 -17.92
N THR A 225 23.79 -13.76 -16.62
CA THR A 225 23.85 -14.99 -15.81
C THR A 225 22.80 -14.92 -14.71
N GLY A 226 22.17 -16.05 -14.37
CA GLY A 226 21.21 -16.09 -13.28
C GLY A 226 21.25 -17.40 -12.50
N TYR A 227 20.99 -17.31 -11.20
CA TYR A 227 20.94 -18.44 -10.27
C TYR A 227 19.57 -18.53 -9.62
N ASP A 228 19.04 -19.75 -9.54
CA ASP A 228 17.90 -20.04 -8.68
C ASP A 228 18.04 -21.45 -8.11
N ILE A 229 17.61 -21.66 -6.86
CA ILE A 229 17.67 -22.96 -6.20
C ILE A 229 16.52 -23.87 -6.65
N SER A 230 15.43 -23.32 -7.20
CA SER A 230 14.26 -24.08 -7.62
C SER A 230 14.41 -24.56 -9.07
N PRO A 231 14.40 -25.88 -9.33
CA PRO A 231 14.41 -26.43 -10.69
C PRO A 231 13.28 -25.88 -11.56
N ASP A 232 12.13 -25.57 -10.97
CA ASP A 232 10.98 -25.01 -11.68
C ASP A 232 11.24 -23.56 -12.11
N MET A 233 11.86 -22.75 -11.24
CA MET A 233 12.21 -21.36 -11.59
C MET A 233 13.33 -21.31 -12.63
N VAL A 234 14.31 -22.20 -12.54
CA VAL A 234 15.35 -22.36 -13.57
C VAL A 234 14.73 -22.70 -14.93
N ARG A 235 13.76 -23.62 -14.96
CA ARG A 235 13.04 -23.95 -16.19
C ARG A 235 12.25 -22.74 -16.73
N LEU A 236 11.46 -22.08 -15.89
CA LEU A 236 10.64 -20.94 -16.29
C LEU A 236 11.46 -19.74 -16.77
N SER A 237 12.55 -19.39 -16.08
CA SER A 237 13.45 -18.29 -16.47
C SER A 237 14.17 -18.57 -17.80
N ARG A 238 14.64 -19.80 -18.03
CA ARG A 238 15.23 -20.19 -19.32
C ARG A 238 14.22 -20.03 -20.45
N VAL A 239 12.98 -20.47 -20.26
CA VAL A 239 11.91 -20.25 -21.26
C VAL A 239 11.71 -18.76 -21.48
N ASN A 240 11.56 -18.00 -20.40
CA ASN A 240 11.30 -16.57 -20.48
C ASN A 240 12.40 -15.83 -21.26
N LEU A 241 13.67 -16.11 -20.97
CA LEU A 241 14.80 -15.55 -21.70
C LEU A 241 14.81 -16.00 -23.17
N TYR A 242 14.53 -17.28 -23.45
CA TYR A 242 14.43 -17.78 -24.82
C TYR A 242 13.36 -17.03 -25.63
N LEU A 243 12.19 -16.79 -25.04
CA LEU A 243 11.11 -16.02 -25.65
C LEU A 243 11.49 -14.53 -25.85
N HIS A 244 12.40 -14.01 -25.04
CA HIS A 244 12.99 -12.68 -25.21
C HIS A 244 14.23 -12.67 -26.13
N GLY A 245 14.47 -13.75 -26.86
CA GLY A 245 15.48 -13.83 -27.92
C GLY A 245 16.83 -14.40 -27.50
N PHE A 246 17.00 -14.91 -26.28
CA PHE A 246 18.24 -15.53 -25.82
C PHE A 246 18.33 -16.98 -26.33
N PRO A 247 19.17 -17.29 -27.34
CA PRO A 247 19.20 -18.63 -27.92
C PRO A 247 19.75 -19.69 -26.95
N ASN A 248 20.65 -19.28 -26.05
CA ASN A 248 21.28 -20.14 -25.04
C ASN A 248 21.26 -19.46 -23.66
N PRO A 249 20.12 -19.46 -22.95
CA PRO A 249 20.01 -18.81 -21.64
C PRO A 249 20.92 -19.47 -20.58
N THR A 250 21.80 -18.67 -19.99
CA THR A 250 22.79 -19.02 -18.95
C THR A 250 22.21 -18.91 -17.54
N ILE A 251 21.18 -19.73 -17.27
CA ILE A 251 20.59 -19.88 -15.93
C ILE A 251 21.00 -21.21 -15.32
N TYR A 252 21.41 -21.20 -14.06
CA TYR A 252 21.89 -22.38 -13.33
C TYR A 252 21.00 -22.71 -12.13
N GLU A 253 20.77 -24.00 -11.92
CA GLU A 253 20.22 -24.52 -10.66
C GLU A 253 21.34 -24.50 -9.62
N TYR A 254 21.31 -23.51 -8.73
CA TYR A 254 22.43 -23.22 -7.83
C TYR A 254 21.93 -22.68 -6.49
N ASP A 255 22.35 -23.30 -5.39
CA ASP A 255 22.16 -22.75 -4.04
C ASP A 255 23.26 -21.72 -3.76
N THR A 256 22.92 -20.46 -4.02
CA THR A 256 23.79 -19.29 -3.85
C THR A 256 24.46 -19.21 -2.48
N LEU A 257 23.84 -19.74 -1.43
CA LEU A 257 24.31 -19.53 -0.05
C LEU A 257 25.04 -20.74 0.53
N SER A 258 24.79 -21.95 0.03
CA SER A 258 25.39 -23.17 0.57
C SER A 258 26.52 -23.75 -0.31
N SER A 259 26.55 -23.42 -1.61
CA SER A 259 27.53 -23.95 -2.55
C SER A 259 28.72 -23.01 -2.76
N GLU A 260 29.89 -23.58 -3.04
CA GLU A 260 31.12 -22.85 -3.38
C GLU A 260 31.52 -22.98 -4.86
N GLU A 261 30.77 -23.76 -5.66
CA GLU A 261 31.15 -24.11 -7.04
C GLU A 261 31.37 -22.88 -7.93
N LYS A 262 30.61 -21.80 -7.71
CA LYS A 262 30.66 -20.57 -8.50
C LYS A 262 31.21 -19.36 -7.74
N TRP A 263 31.84 -19.57 -6.60
CA TRP A 263 32.27 -18.47 -5.72
C TRP A 263 33.32 -17.56 -6.36
N ASP A 264 34.17 -18.08 -7.24
CA ASP A 264 35.25 -17.30 -7.85
C ASP A 264 34.80 -16.52 -9.10
N GLU A 265 33.49 -16.51 -9.40
CA GLU A 265 32.89 -15.71 -10.47
C GLU A 265 32.67 -14.26 -10.02
N SER A 266 32.84 -13.30 -10.92
CA SER A 266 32.63 -11.88 -10.60
C SER A 266 32.02 -11.11 -11.77
N PHE A 267 31.17 -10.14 -11.42
CA PHE A 267 30.30 -9.43 -12.36
C PHE A 267 30.46 -7.91 -12.25
N ASP A 268 30.23 -7.21 -13.36
CA ASP A 268 30.24 -5.74 -13.40
C ASP A 268 28.92 -5.18 -12.86
N VAL A 269 27.81 -5.91 -13.05
CA VAL A 269 26.48 -5.52 -12.59
C VAL A 269 25.80 -6.67 -11.88
N MET A 270 25.23 -6.40 -10.70
CA MET A 270 24.36 -7.35 -10.01
C MET A 270 22.99 -6.73 -9.69
N LEU A 271 21.93 -7.42 -10.06
CA LEU A 271 20.55 -6.95 -9.88
C LEU A 271 19.77 -8.06 -9.21
N ALA A 272 19.14 -7.80 -8.06
CA ALA A 272 18.54 -8.88 -7.29
C ALA A 272 17.33 -8.43 -6.46
N ASN A 273 16.37 -9.35 -6.34
CA ASN A 273 15.37 -9.35 -5.28
C ASN A 273 15.47 -10.69 -4.51
N PRO A 274 16.43 -10.82 -3.58
CA PRO A 274 16.60 -12.05 -2.83
C PRO A 274 15.38 -12.38 -1.93
N PRO A 275 15.22 -13.64 -1.50
CA PRO A 275 14.14 -14.04 -0.60
C PRO A 275 14.12 -13.22 0.70
N PHE A 276 12.94 -12.72 1.09
CA PHE A 276 12.77 -11.87 2.29
C PHE A 276 12.79 -12.62 3.61
N MET A 277 12.69 -13.96 3.57
CA MET A 277 12.57 -14.79 4.76
C MET A 277 13.61 -15.92 4.73
N THR A 278 14.23 -16.14 5.88
CA THR A 278 15.05 -17.32 6.13
C THR A 278 14.16 -18.52 6.50
N PRO A 279 14.40 -19.73 5.97
CA PRO A 279 13.72 -20.95 6.39
C PRO A 279 13.75 -21.19 7.91
N LYS A 280 12.72 -21.88 8.45
CA LYS A 280 12.70 -22.29 9.86
C LYS A 280 13.90 -23.21 10.15
N GLY A 281 14.77 -22.78 11.05
CA GLY A 281 16.04 -23.47 11.36
C GLY A 281 17.29 -22.74 10.86
N GLY A 282 17.14 -21.67 10.09
CA GLY A 282 18.27 -20.96 9.49
C GLY A 282 18.80 -21.64 8.24
N ILE A 283 19.80 -21.03 7.61
CA ILE A 283 20.60 -21.67 6.57
C ILE A 283 21.97 -22.05 7.09
N LYS A 284 22.60 -23.04 6.46
CA LYS A 284 23.98 -23.47 6.75
C LYS A 284 24.89 -22.95 5.62
N PRO A 285 25.39 -21.71 5.71
CA PRO A 285 26.29 -21.21 4.70
C PRO A 285 27.63 -21.93 4.75
N HIS A 286 28.37 -21.86 3.66
CA HIS A 286 29.78 -22.20 3.65
C HIS A 286 30.61 -21.09 4.34
N LYS A 287 31.94 -21.26 4.46
CA LYS A 287 32.76 -20.44 5.38
C LYS A 287 33.34 -19.16 4.77
N ARG A 288 33.19 -18.93 3.46
CA ARG A 288 33.88 -17.82 2.76
C ARG A 288 33.18 -16.47 2.88
N PHE A 289 31.97 -16.40 3.44
CA PHE A 289 31.25 -15.16 3.70
C PHE A 289 31.99 -14.23 4.67
N SER A 290 32.03 -12.94 4.34
CA SER A 290 32.59 -11.88 5.19
C SER A 290 31.77 -11.70 6.48
N VAL A 291 30.46 -11.90 6.42
CA VAL A 291 29.56 -11.81 7.58
C VAL A 291 29.11 -13.21 8.01
N GLN A 292 29.50 -13.61 9.23
CA GLN A 292 29.06 -14.88 9.80
C GLN A 292 27.61 -14.79 10.28
N ALA A 293 26.68 -15.32 9.49
CA ALA A 293 25.24 -15.28 9.74
C ALA A 293 24.56 -16.61 9.36
N ASN A 294 23.34 -16.83 9.86
CA ASN A 294 22.47 -17.92 9.42
C ASN A 294 21.17 -17.37 8.77
N ARG A 295 21.18 -16.09 8.40
CA ARG A 295 20.06 -15.34 7.85
C ARG A 295 20.29 -15.15 6.35
N SER A 296 19.40 -15.70 5.52
CA SER A 296 19.54 -15.65 4.06
C SER A 296 19.58 -14.22 3.54
N GLU A 297 18.74 -13.33 4.08
CA GLU A 297 18.70 -11.93 3.65
C GLU A 297 20.02 -11.19 3.88
N VAL A 298 20.79 -11.55 4.92
CA VAL A 298 22.11 -10.94 5.18
C VAL A 298 23.15 -11.52 4.22
N LEU A 299 23.14 -12.84 4.05
CA LEU A 299 24.14 -13.55 3.26
C LEU A 299 24.00 -13.30 1.76
N PHE A 300 22.81 -13.05 1.23
CA PHE A 300 22.65 -12.64 -0.16
C PHE A 300 23.27 -11.27 -0.45
N VAL A 301 23.14 -10.31 0.47
CA VAL A 301 23.80 -9.00 0.29
C VAL A 301 25.31 -9.20 0.35
N ASP A 302 25.81 -9.96 1.32
CA ASP A 302 27.24 -10.28 1.45
C ASP A 302 27.80 -10.99 0.19
N TYR A 303 27.07 -11.97 -0.35
CA TYR A 303 27.39 -12.63 -1.62
C TYR A 303 27.58 -11.60 -2.74
N ILE A 304 26.64 -10.66 -2.89
CA ILE A 304 26.74 -9.62 -3.92
C ILE A 304 27.97 -8.73 -3.70
N LEU A 305 28.34 -8.41 -2.45
CA LEU A 305 29.55 -7.64 -2.17
C LEU A 305 30.82 -8.37 -2.62
N GLU A 306 30.91 -9.68 -2.38
CA GLU A 306 32.06 -10.51 -2.74
C GLU A 306 32.18 -10.74 -4.26
N HIS A 307 31.06 -10.78 -4.99
CA HIS A 307 31.04 -11.09 -6.42
C HIS A 307 31.00 -9.84 -7.31
N LEU A 308 30.90 -8.64 -6.73
CA LEU A 308 31.04 -7.39 -7.47
C LEU A 308 32.50 -7.09 -7.77
N ARG A 309 32.79 -6.82 -9.04
CA ARG A 309 34.11 -6.33 -9.47
C ARG A 309 34.43 -4.97 -8.81
N PRO A 310 35.70 -4.52 -8.79
CA PRO A 310 36.09 -3.25 -8.16
C PRO A 310 35.31 -2.02 -8.61
N ASN A 311 34.92 -1.97 -9.90
CA ASN A 311 34.10 -0.90 -10.49
C ASN A 311 32.64 -1.34 -10.71
N GLY A 312 32.25 -2.45 -10.06
CA GLY A 312 30.94 -3.04 -10.18
C GLY A 312 29.88 -2.24 -9.43
N ARG A 313 28.65 -2.42 -9.86
CA ARG A 313 27.48 -1.73 -9.32
C ARG A 313 26.31 -2.68 -9.15
N ALA A 314 25.48 -2.43 -8.14
CA ALA A 314 24.32 -3.27 -7.88
C ALA A 314 23.08 -2.50 -7.44
N GLY A 315 21.94 -3.11 -7.70
CA GLY A 315 20.63 -2.72 -7.17
C GLY A 315 19.97 -3.92 -6.51
N ILE A 316 19.78 -3.83 -5.20
CA ILE A 316 19.36 -4.97 -4.37
C ILE A 316 18.11 -4.59 -3.58
N ILE A 317 17.03 -5.34 -3.75
CA ILE A 317 15.85 -5.21 -2.88
C ILE A 317 16.09 -5.98 -1.59
N VAL A 318 15.91 -5.33 -0.44
CA VAL A 318 16.12 -5.93 0.88
C VAL A 318 14.92 -5.70 1.79
N PRO A 319 14.62 -6.62 2.73
CA PRO A 319 13.61 -6.37 3.76
C PRO A 319 14.12 -5.32 4.76
N GLU A 320 13.19 -4.63 5.42
CA GLU A 320 13.51 -3.57 6.40
C GLU A 320 14.42 -4.04 7.56
N GLY A 321 14.46 -5.35 7.84
CA GLY A 321 15.40 -5.91 8.81
C GLY A 321 16.87 -5.59 8.49
N ILE A 322 17.27 -5.59 7.21
CA ILE A 322 18.62 -5.19 6.81
C ILE A 322 18.91 -3.73 7.20
N ILE A 323 17.90 -2.87 7.15
CA ILE A 323 18.02 -1.42 7.36
C ILE A 323 18.26 -1.06 8.84
N PHE A 324 17.58 -1.72 9.80
CA PHE A 324 17.62 -1.30 11.21
C PHE A 324 17.65 -2.43 12.24
N GLN A 325 17.62 -3.72 11.87
CA GLN A 325 17.61 -4.76 12.88
C GLN A 325 18.91 -4.76 13.70
N SER A 326 18.79 -4.93 15.03
CA SER A 326 19.89 -4.80 15.98
C SER A 326 20.78 -6.04 16.11
N GLY A 327 20.40 -7.16 15.49
CA GLY A 327 21.19 -8.39 15.52
C GLY A 327 22.61 -8.17 14.96
N ASN A 328 23.60 -8.85 15.55
CA ASN A 328 25.02 -8.59 15.26
C ASN A 328 25.36 -8.72 13.76
N ALA A 329 24.87 -9.76 13.09
CA ALA A 329 25.08 -9.95 11.65
C ALA A 329 24.55 -8.78 10.79
N TYR A 330 23.34 -8.29 11.10
CA TYR A 330 22.76 -7.13 10.40
C TYR A 330 23.59 -5.87 10.60
N LYS A 331 24.04 -5.63 11.84
CA LYS A 331 24.91 -4.51 12.19
C LYS A 331 26.26 -4.60 11.48
N GLN A 332 26.88 -5.78 11.45
CA GLN A 332 28.15 -6.03 10.76
C GLN A 332 28.03 -5.79 9.26
N LEU A 333 26.96 -6.29 8.62
CA LEU A 333 26.69 -6.04 7.21
C LEU A 333 26.54 -4.53 6.91
N ARG A 334 25.74 -3.80 7.69
CA ARG A 334 25.59 -2.34 7.51
C ARG A 334 26.90 -1.59 7.71
N LYS A 335 27.69 -1.99 8.69
CA LYS A 335 29.04 -1.45 8.89
C LYS A 335 29.91 -1.68 7.66
N LEU A 336 29.94 -2.90 7.12
CA LEU A 336 30.69 -3.25 5.91
C LEU A 336 30.27 -2.40 4.71
N LEU A 337 28.95 -2.26 4.48
CA LEU A 337 28.39 -1.46 3.40
C LEU A 337 28.84 0.01 3.43
N VAL A 338 28.92 0.60 4.62
CA VAL A 338 29.24 2.03 4.82
C VAL A 338 30.75 2.27 4.86
N GLU A 339 31.50 1.48 5.63
CA GLU A 339 32.94 1.70 5.87
C GLU A 339 33.79 1.31 4.65
N GLU A 340 33.43 0.24 3.92
CA GLU A 340 34.17 -0.20 2.73
C GLU A 340 33.73 0.49 1.44
N ASN A 341 32.89 1.53 1.57
CA ASN A 341 32.38 2.36 0.47
C ASN A 341 31.69 1.53 -0.62
N TYR A 342 30.78 0.63 -0.25
CA TYR A 342 29.91 -0.03 -1.22
C TYR A 342 28.63 0.77 -1.48
N LEU A 343 28.03 1.30 -0.41
CA LEU A 343 26.72 1.93 -0.43
C LEU A 343 26.81 3.43 -0.74
N TRP A 344 26.07 3.89 -1.75
CA TRP A 344 25.92 5.32 -2.04
C TRP A 344 24.47 5.81 -1.92
N ALA A 345 23.47 4.94 -2.09
CA ALA A 345 22.07 5.31 -1.88
C ALA A 345 21.19 4.18 -1.33
N VAL A 346 20.16 4.59 -0.58
CA VAL A 346 19.09 3.74 -0.04
C VAL A 346 17.74 4.36 -0.41
N VAL A 347 16.85 3.58 -1.02
CA VAL A 347 15.49 4.01 -1.34
C VAL A 347 14.49 3.17 -0.55
N SER A 348 13.81 3.80 0.41
CA SER A 348 12.70 3.18 1.14
C SER A 348 11.46 3.13 0.26
N LEU A 349 10.86 1.93 0.15
CA LEU A 349 9.59 1.72 -0.54
C LEU A 349 8.43 1.66 0.48
N PRO A 350 7.20 2.02 0.08
CA PRO A 350 6.05 1.89 0.96
C PRO A 350 5.69 0.42 1.22
N ALA A 351 5.12 0.13 2.38
CA ALA A 351 4.58 -1.21 2.67
C ALA A 351 3.40 -1.49 1.74
N GLY A 352 3.42 -2.63 1.06
CA GLY A 352 2.38 -2.99 0.09
C GLY A 352 2.86 -3.02 -1.38
N VAL A 353 4.08 -2.57 -1.67
CA VAL A 353 4.67 -2.64 -3.03
C VAL A 353 4.80 -4.07 -3.56
N PHE A 354 4.75 -5.08 -2.70
CA PHE A 354 4.79 -6.49 -3.11
C PHE A 354 3.45 -7.20 -2.94
N GLN A 355 2.35 -6.48 -2.68
CA GLN A 355 1.02 -7.09 -2.63
C GLN A 355 0.56 -7.55 -4.03
N PRO A 356 -0.23 -8.63 -4.12
CA PRO A 356 -0.76 -9.47 -3.03
C PRO A 356 0.25 -10.49 -2.46
N TYR A 357 1.47 -10.56 -3.00
CA TYR A 357 2.46 -11.59 -2.65
C TYR A 357 3.02 -11.43 -1.22
N SER A 358 3.28 -10.19 -0.82
CA SER A 358 3.85 -9.88 0.49
C SER A 358 3.47 -8.48 0.96
N GLY A 359 3.13 -8.38 2.25
CA GLY A 359 3.00 -7.11 2.95
C GLY A 359 4.32 -6.59 3.54
N VAL A 360 5.43 -7.31 3.36
CA VAL A 360 6.75 -6.92 3.90
C VAL A 360 7.16 -5.57 3.31
N LYS A 361 7.56 -4.65 4.18
CA LYS A 361 8.17 -3.39 3.79
C LYS A 361 9.63 -3.62 3.39
N THR A 362 10.01 -3.07 2.24
CA THR A 362 11.32 -3.29 1.62
C THR A 362 12.02 -1.97 1.33
N SER A 363 13.31 -2.04 1.09
CA SER A 363 14.12 -0.92 0.60
C SER A 363 15.03 -1.41 -0.53
N ILE A 364 15.54 -0.48 -1.32
CA ILE A 364 16.52 -0.76 -2.38
C ILE A 364 17.87 -0.22 -1.91
N LEU A 365 18.88 -1.07 -1.91
CA LEU A 365 20.28 -0.67 -1.74
C LEU A 365 20.90 -0.48 -3.12
N PHE A 366 21.48 0.69 -3.36
CA PHE A 366 22.29 0.95 -4.54
C PHE A 366 23.77 0.97 -4.17
N LEU A 367 24.50 0.04 -4.78
CA LEU A 367 25.93 -0.15 -4.55
C LEU A 367 26.71 0.30 -5.78
N ASP A 368 27.79 1.03 -5.56
CA ASP A 368 28.72 1.49 -6.58
C ASP A 368 29.96 2.03 -5.87
N ARG A 369 31.08 1.31 -5.94
CA ARG A 369 32.27 1.66 -5.18
C ARG A 369 32.93 2.94 -5.67
N GLU A 370 32.84 3.24 -6.97
CA GLU A 370 33.41 4.46 -7.52
C GLU A 370 32.63 5.69 -7.06
N LEU A 371 31.30 5.63 -7.10
CA LEU A 371 30.45 6.71 -6.60
C LEU A 371 30.57 6.86 -5.08
N ALA A 372 30.50 5.76 -4.34
CA ALA A 372 30.55 5.79 -2.89
C ALA A 372 31.89 6.32 -2.37
N LYS A 373 33.03 6.06 -3.03
CA LYS A 373 34.33 6.64 -2.63
C LYS A 373 34.45 8.14 -2.91
N LYS A 374 33.72 8.66 -3.90
CA LYS A 374 33.73 10.08 -4.26
C LYS A 374 32.81 10.95 -3.40
N SER A 375 32.05 10.36 -2.48
CA SER A 375 31.19 11.10 -1.55
C SER A 375 31.34 10.63 -0.10
N ASP A 376 31.39 11.58 0.83
CA ASP A 376 31.35 11.30 2.26
C ASP A 376 29.94 11.06 2.79
N SER A 377 28.92 11.05 1.93
CA SER A 377 27.51 10.92 2.31
C SER A 377 26.84 9.73 1.62
N VAL A 378 25.80 9.20 2.27
CA VAL A 378 24.84 8.26 1.68
C VAL A 378 23.53 9.00 1.43
N VAL A 379 22.94 8.79 0.25
CA VAL A 379 21.64 9.37 -0.11
C VAL A 379 20.52 8.46 0.37
N PHE A 380 19.60 9.00 1.16
CA PHE A 380 18.39 8.33 1.56
C PHE A 380 17.22 8.93 0.81
N MET A 381 16.36 8.10 0.22
CA MET A 381 15.11 8.56 -0.40
C MET A 381 13.92 7.76 0.11
N LYS A 382 12.78 8.43 0.16
CA LYS A 382 11.52 7.83 0.58
C LYS A 382 10.47 7.97 -0.51
N VAL A 383 10.16 6.84 -1.14
CA VAL A 383 9.00 6.71 -2.02
C VAL A 383 7.78 6.48 -1.12
N ASN A 384 6.75 7.31 -1.25
CA ASN A 384 5.48 7.12 -0.55
C ASN A 384 4.44 6.46 -1.46
N ASN A 385 4.49 6.75 -2.76
CA ASN A 385 3.61 6.16 -3.77
C ASN A 385 4.43 5.71 -4.99
N ASP A 386 4.16 4.51 -5.48
CA ASP A 386 4.87 3.92 -6.63
C ASP A 386 4.04 3.92 -7.92
N GLY A 387 2.94 4.67 -7.95
CA GLY A 387 1.98 4.72 -9.07
C GLY A 387 0.84 3.71 -8.98
N LEU A 388 0.84 2.83 -7.98
CA LEU A 388 -0.25 1.90 -7.69
C LEU A 388 -0.73 2.06 -6.23
N ASP A 389 -2.00 1.75 -5.96
CA ASP A 389 -2.48 1.63 -4.59
C ASP A 389 -1.72 0.52 -3.85
N LEU A 390 -1.64 0.60 -2.52
CA LEU A 390 -0.91 -0.36 -1.68
C LEU A 390 -1.78 -1.54 -1.23
N GLY A 391 -2.97 -1.70 -1.83
CA GLY A 391 -3.90 -2.80 -1.54
C GLY A 391 -3.55 -4.07 -2.31
N ALA A 392 -4.25 -5.17 -2.00
CA ALA A 392 -4.05 -6.46 -2.68
C ALA A 392 -4.27 -6.41 -4.20
N GLN A 393 -5.05 -5.43 -4.68
CA GLN A 393 -5.39 -5.29 -6.09
C GLN A 393 -4.44 -4.39 -6.89
N ARG A 394 -3.59 -3.60 -6.21
CA ARG A 394 -2.57 -2.73 -6.83
C ARG A 394 -3.10 -1.93 -8.02
N ARG A 395 -4.22 -1.22 -7.85
CA ARG A 395 -4.82 -0.44 -8.96
C ARG A 395 -4.00 0.81 -9.22
N GLU A 396 -3.93 1.25 -10.47
CA GLU A 396 -3.22 2.47 -10.84
C GLU A 396 -3.80 3.70 -10.12
N ILE A 397 -2.89 4.54 -9.61
CA ILE A 397 -3.19 5.83 -8.97
C ILE A 397 -2.38 6.95 -9.65
N LYS A 398 -2.75 8.20 -9.40
CA LYS A 398 -2.10 9.36 -10.02
C LYS A 398 -0.72 9.66 -9.39
N GLU A 399 -0.60 9.40 -8.09
CA GLU A 399 0.58 9.68 -7.29
C GLU A 399 1.70 8.67 -7.58
N ASN A 400 2.86 9.14 -8.03
CA ASN A 400 4.02 8.30 -8.31
C ASN A 400 5.33 9.07 -8.07
N ASP A 401 6.10 8.65 -7.07
CA ASP A 401 7.36 9.29 -6.68
C ASP A 401 8.57 8.72 -7.45
N LEU A 402 8.45 7.57 -8.12
CA LEU A 402 9.57 6.91 -8.80
C LEU A 402 10.23 7.77 -9.89
N PRO A 403 9.50 8.50 -10.75
CA PRO A 403 10.12 9.39 -11.75
C PRO A 403 10.95 10.50 -11.10
N THR A 404 10.43 11.10 -10.03
CA THR A 404 11.14 12.13 -9.26
C THR A 404 12.37 11.55 -8.59
N ALA A 405 12.25 10.37 -7.97
CA ALA A 405 13.36 9.66 -7.36
C ALA A 405 14.47 9.35 -8.36
N LEU A 406 14.11 8.87 -9.56
CA LEU A 406 15.06 8.57 -10.64
C LEU A 406 15.79 9.84 -11.09
N MET A 407 15.06 10.93 -11.30
CA MET A 407 15.64 12.22 -11.68
C MET A 407 16.65 12.72 -10.64
N LEU A 408 16.31 12.64 -9.34
CA LEU A 408 17.18 13.07 -8.26
C LEU A 408 18.44 12.20 -8.15
N LEU A 409 18.30 10.87 -8.21
CA LEU A 409 19.44 9.94 -8.20
C LEU A 409 20.38 10.18 -9.38
N ASN A 410 19.84 10.34 -10.59
CA ASN A 410 20.65 10.60 -11.79
C ASN A 410 21.36 11.96 -11.71
N SER A 411 20.69 12.98 -11.19
CA SER A 411 21.29 14.29 -10.95
C SER A 411 22.44 14.19 -9.95
N TYR A 412 22.26 13.44 -8.87
CA TYR A 412 23.29 13.20 -7.88
C TYR A 412 24.50 12.43 -8.45
N LYS A 413 24.25 11.34 -9.20
CA LYS A 413 25.31 10.60 -9.91
C LYS A 413 26.14 11.51 -10.81
N LYS A 414 25.47 12.36 -11.60
CA LYS A 414 26.12 13.32 -12.49
C LYS A 414 26.98 14.32 -11.72
N ASN A 415 26.47 14.84 -10.60
CA ASN A 415 27.19 15.82 -9.79
C ASN A 415 28.42 15.22 -9.09
N ILE A 416 28.33 14.01 -8.53
CA ILE A 416 29.50 13.28 -7.99
C ILE A 416 30.54 13.09 -9.09
N THR A 417 30.11 12.60 -10.27
CA THR A 417 31.03 12.23 -11.34
C THR A 417 31.75 13.44 -11.93
N SER A 418 31.11 14.62 -11.92
CA SER A 418 31.65 15.87 -12.46
C SER A 418 32.46 16.69 -11.45
N ASN A 419 32.67 16.20 -10.21
CA ASN A 419 33.28 16.94 -9.10
C ASN A 419 32.61 18.32 -8.79
N ASN A 420 31.36 18.52 -9.23
CA ASN A 420 30.60 19.76 -9.05
C ASN A 420 29.68 19.72 -7.82
N LEU A 421 29.96 18.83 -6.85
CA LEU A 421 29.18 18.79 -5.62
C LEU A 421 29.59 19.93 -4.70
N PRO A 422 28.63 20.72 -4.20
CA PRO A 422 28.88 21.58 -3.05
C PRO A 422 29.29 20.72 -1.85
N GLN A 423 30.32 21.16 -1.13
CA GLN A 423 30.71 20.54 0.14
C GLN A 423 29.58 20.71 1.15
N THR A 424 28.76 19.66 1.30
CA THR A 424 27.75 19.35 2.34
C THR A 424 26.68 20.39 2.70
N ASN A 425 26.86 21.68 2.45
CA ASN A 425 25.97 22.74 2.94
C ASN A 425 24.98 23.25 1.88
N ASP A 426 25.27 23.20 0.57
CA ASP A 426 24.27 23.62 -0.45
C ASP A 426 23.33 22.48 -0.90
N LEU A 427 23.55 21.24 -0.43
CA LEU A 427 22.58 20.15 -0.58
C LEU A 427 21.32 20.40 0.27
N GLU A 428 21.42 21.18 1.36
CA GLU A 428 20.27 21.55 2.20
C GLU A 428 19.23 22.37 1.40
N THR A 429 19.69 23.19 0.45
CA THR A 429 18.85 24.04 -0.39
C THR A 429 18.02 23.24 -1.40
N LEU A 430 18.46 22.03 -1.78
CA LEU A 430 17.66 21.07 -2.57
C LEU A 430 16.68 20.25 -1.72
N THR A 431 16.91 20.15 -0.40
CA THR A 431 16.17 19.27 0.52
C THR A 431 15.01 19.90 1.26
N LYS A 432 14.78 21.22 1.15
CA LYS A 432 13.68 21.88 1.86
C LYS A 432 12.27 21.44 1.43
N ASN A 433 12.11 20.63 0.37
CA ASN A 433 10.83 20.10 -0.11
C ASN A 433 10.93 18.75 -0.87
N THR A 434 12.00 17.95 -0.70
CA THR A 434 12.18 16.71 -1.49
C THR A 434 12.11 15.44 -0.64
N ILE A 435 11.79 14.33 -1.32
CA ILE A 435 11.80 12.95 -0.81
C ILE A 435 13.21 12.42 -0.45
N SER A 436 14.26 13.25 -0.51
CA SER A 436 15.67 12.86 -0.39
C SER A 436 16.38 13.54 0.78
N ILE A 437 17.24 12.81 1.48
CA ILE A 437 18.08 13.27 2.59
C ILE A 437 19.52 12.80 2.36
N PHE A 438 20.50 13.68 2.55
CA PHE A 438 21.91 13.34 2.47
C PHE A 438 22.48 13.21 3.88
N VAL A 439 23.08 12.06 4.19
CA VAL A 439 23.61 11.79 5.53
C VAL A 439 25.11 11.49 5.43
N PRO A 440 25.97 12.30 6.08
CA PRO A 440 27.39 12.00 6.18
C PRO A 440 27.64 10.63 6.83
N LYS A 441 28.54 9.83 6.24
CA LYS A 441 28.96 8.52 6.78
C LYS A 441 29.48 8.60 8.21
N SER A 442 30.12 9.71 8.56
CA SER A 442 30.57 10.00 9.93
C SER A 442 29.42 10.01 10.94
N LYS A 443 28.24 10.52 10.58
CA LYS A 443 27.05 10.49 11.45
C LYS A 443 26.48 9.09 11.61
N ILE A 444 26.48 8.31 10.52
CA ILE A 444 26.04 6.91 10.56
C ILE A 444 26.95 6.11 11.50
N ARG A 445 28.26 6.41 11.49
CA ARG A 445 29.27 5.80 12.37
C ARG A 445 29.11 6.19 13.84
N GLU A 446 28.80 7.46 14.14
CA GLU A 446 28.74 8.01 15.50
C GLU A 446 27.78 7.25 16.42
N LEU A 447 26.61 6.87 15.92
CA LEU A 447 25.61 6.10 16.68
C LEU A 447 26.00 4.63 16.86
N GLY A 448 26.99 4.17 16.11
CA GLY A 448 27.60 2.85 16.24
C GLY A 448 26.74 1.66 15.82
N ASP A 449 25.45 1.82 15.50
CA ASP A 449 24.53 0.76 15.06
C ASP A 449 24.31 0.70 13.54
N TYR A 450 24.81 1.72 12.83
CA TYR A 450 24.81 1.87 11.38
C TYR A 450 23.42 1.81 10.73
N TYR A 451 22.35 2.24 11.39
CA TYR A 451 21.01 2.16 10.78
C TYR A 451 20.93 2.97 9.49
N LEU A 452 20.27 2.42 8.48
CA LEU A 452 20.17 3.00 7.14
C LEU A 452 18.79 3.67 6.91
N THR A 453 18.32 4.43 7.89
CA THR A 453 17.06 5.19 7.80
C THR A 453 17.37 6.69 7.77
N GLY A 454 17.07 7.37 6.65
CA GLY A 454 17.43 8.77 6.44
C GLY A 454 16.83 9.71 7.49
N GLU A 455 15.56 9.53 7.84
CA GLU A 455 14.84 10.38 8.79
C GLU A 455 15.46 10.41 10.18
N ARG A 456 16.09 9.30 10.60
CA ARG A 456 16.81 9.22 11.89
C ARG A 456 17.92 10.28 11.99
N TYR A 457 18.52 10.65 10.87
CA TYR A 457 19.59 11.63 10.81
C TYR A 457 19.10 13.04 10.49
N LYS A 458 17.82 13.17 10.08
CA LYS A 458 17.14 14.45 9.92
C LYS A 458 17.00 15.14 11.27
N GLU A 459 16.55 14.41 12.28
CA GLU A 459 16.46 14.91 13.67
C GLU A 459 17.84 15.37 14.17
N ILE A 460 18.94 14.67 13.87
CA ILE A 460 20.30 15.06 14.30
C ILE A 460 20.81 16.34 13.60
N ASN A 461 20.31 16.66 12.40
CA ASN A 461 20.60 17.93 11.72
C ASN A 461 19.65 19.05 12.16
N GLU A 462 18.37 18.76 12.36
CA GLU A 462 17.40 19.71 12.91
C GLU A 462 17.82 20.14 14.32
N LEU A 463 18.32 19.22 15.16
CA LEU A 463 18.91 19.51 16.48
C LEU A 463 20.13 20.46 16.43
N LYS A 464 20.83 20.57 15.28
CA LYS A 464 21.93 21.54 15.09
C LYS A 464 21.47 22.91 14.58
N ASN A 465 20.29 22.99 13.97
CA ASN A 465 19.68 24.23 13.47
C ASN A 465 18.63 24.81 14.42
N GLN A 466 18.52 24.31 15.65
CA GLN A 466 17.56 24.80 16.61
C GLN A 466 18.00 26.12 17.26
N LYS A 467 17.04 27.04 17.30
CA LYS A 467 17.17 28.36 17.92
C LYS A 467 17.45 28.28 19.42
N TRP A 468 17.08 27.16 20.05
CA TRP A 468 17.15 26.95 21.50
C TRP A 468 17.87 25.64 21.84
N PRO A 469 18.56 25.57 22.99
CA PRO A 469 19.25 24.36 23.40
C PRO A 469 18.26 23.24 23.73
N MET A 470 18.60 22.02 23.31
CA MET A 470 17.86 20.82 23.65
C MET A 470 18.31 20.26 24.98
N VAL A 471 17.37 20.10 25.90
CA VAL A 471 17.64 19.68 27.28
C VAL A 471 16.83 18.45 27.60
N GLU A 472 17.45 17.48 28.27
CA GLU A 472 16.78 16.25 28.70
C GLU A 472 15.77 16.56 29.80
N LEU A 473 14.58 15.96 29.74
CA LEU A 473 13.56 16.12 30.78
C LEU A 473 14.08 15.76 32.17
N GLY A 474 15.01 14.81 32.27
CA GLY A 474 15.65 14.43 33.52
C GLY A 474 16.38 15.59 34.23
N ASP A 475 16.84 16.60 33.48
CA ASP A 475 17.58 17.76 34.01
C ASP A 475 16.68 18.94 34.39
N ILE A 476 15.43 18.94 33.91
CA ILE A 476 14.48 20.06 34.05
C ILE A 476 13.15 19.67 34.67
N CYS A 477 12.94 18.38 34.96
CA CYS A 477 11.75 17.84 35.62
C CYS A 477 12.13 16.86 36.72
N ILE A 478 11.42 16.92 37.84
CA ILE A 478 11.48 15.93 38.92
C ILE A 478 10.38 14.89 38.68
N VAL A 479 10.76 13.62 38.48
CA VAL A 479 9.79 12.52 38.30
C VAL A 479 9.35 11.97 39.66
N LEU A 480 8.04 12.05 39.94
CA LEU A 480 7.41 11.70 41.21
C LEU A 480 6.68 10.34 41.20
N ASP A 481 7.05 9.49 40.26
CA ASP A 481 6.41 8.20 40.01
C ASP A 481 6.30 7.29 41.25
N SER A 482 7.23 7.42 42.20
CA SER A 482 7.23 6.67 43.46
C SER A 482 6.07 7.03 44.40
N LYS A 483 5.39 8.16 44.18
CA LYS A 483 4.22 8.59 44.96
C LYS A 483 2.88 8.05 44.42
N ARG A 484 2.87 7.48 43.21
CA ARG A 484 1.67 6.91 42.58
C ARG A 484 1.23 5.64 43.30
N ARG A 485 -0.07 5.39 43.38
CA ARG A 485 -0.62 4.15 43.97
C ARG A 485 -1.77 3.61 43.13
N PRO A 486 -1.66 2.41 42.51
CA PRO A 486 -2.77 1.86 41.74
C PRO A 486 -3.91 1.42 42.67
N VAL A 487 -5.16 1.66 42.26
CA VAL A 487 -6.36 1.15 42.95
C VAL A 487 -7.23 0.40 41.93
N THR A 488 -7.55 -0.86 42.24
CA THR A 488 -8.39 -1.69 41.37
C THR A 488 -9.81 -1.12 41.31
N LYS A 489 -10.55 -1.39 40.22
CA LYS A 489 -11.91 -0.86 40.06
C LYS A 489 -12.86 -1.31 41.19
N ALA A 490 -12.68 -2.50 41.74
CA ALA A 490 -13.51 -3.03 42.83
C ALA A 490 -13.23 -2.31 44.17
N ASP A 491 -12.00 -1.86 44.40
CA ASP A 491 -11.56 -1.23 45.65
C ASP A 491 -11.69 0.31 45.61
N ARG A 492 -12.05 0.89 44.46
CA ARG A 492 -12.28 2.33 44.32
C ARG A 492 -13.53 2.74 45.10
N LYS A 493 -13.33 3.52 46.15
CA LYS A 493 -14.43 4.26 46.80
C LYS A 493 -14.74 5.49 45.98
N SER A 494 -15.95 5.53 45.42
CA SER A 494 -16.44 6.70 44.68
C SER A 494 -16.37 7.95 45.56
N GLY A 495 -15.87 9.04 45.00
CA GLY A 495 -15.74 10.31 45.69
C GLY A 495 -15.60 11.46 44.73
N LYS A 496 -15.02 12.58 45.17
CA LYS A 496 -14.98 13.84 44.41
C LYS A 496 -13.65 14.14 43.72
N TYR A 497 -12.59 13.38 44.00
CA TYR A 497 -11.25 13.67 43.47
C TYR A 497 -10.98 12.87 42.20
N PRO A 498 -10.48 13.48 41.12
CA PRO A 498 -10.23 12.78 39.87
C PRO A 498 -9.12 11.72 40.01
N TYR A 499 -9.34 10.58 39.39
CA TYR A 499 -8.41 9.45 39.30
C TYR A 499 -7.85 9.35 37.89
N TYR A 500 -6.58 9.73 37.72
CA TYR A 500 -5.90 9.79 36.43
C TYR A 500 -5.25 8.45 36.03
N GLY A 501 -5.29 8.15 34.75
CA GLY A 501 -4.50 7.09 34.09
C GLY A 501 -3.82 7.62 32.83
N ALA A 502 -3.42 6.71 31.93
CA ALA A 502 -2.57 7.02 30.78
C ALA A 502 -3.13 8.07 29.81
N THR A 503 -4.46 8.20 29.73
CA THR A 503 -5.17 9.03 28.75
C THR A 503 -6.05 10.09 29.41
N GLY A 504 -5.76 10.48 30.65
CA GLY A 504 -6.52 11.47 31.42
C GLY A 504 -7.33 10.88 32.58
N ILE A 505 -8.44 11.54 32.93
CA ILE A 505 -9.31 11.14 34.06
C ILE A 505 -10.06 9.86 33.69
N LEU A 506 -9.91 8.82 34.50
CA LEU A 506 -10.59 7.53 34.34
C LEU A 506 -11.82 7.40 35.25
N ASP A 507 -11.81 8.04 36.42
CA ASP A 507 -12.85 7.90 37.45
C ASP A 507 -12.75 9.02 38.51
N TYR A 508 -13.62 9.01 39.52
CA TYR A 508 -13.52 9.86 40.71
C TYR A 508 -13.51 9.04 42.00
N VAL A 509 -12.61 9.39 42.93
CA VAL A 509 -12.33 8.65 44.16
C VAL A 509 -12.39 9.54 45.41
N ASP A 510 -12.54 8.92 46.58
CA ASP A 510 -12.70 9.60 47.88
C ASP A 510 -11.40 10.18 48.47
N GLY A 511 -10.23 9.70 48.02
CA GLY A 511 -8.91 10.17 48.46
C GLY A 511 -8.10 10.89 47.38
N PHE A 512 -6.95 11.45 47.75
CA PHE A 512 -5.99 12.06 46.81
C PHE A 512 -4.55 11.75 47.20
N LEU A 513 -3.63 11.81 46.24
CA LEU A 513 -2.19 11.62 46.43
C LEU A 513 -1.40 12.93 46.23
N PHE A 514 -1.94 13.83 45.41
CA PHE A 514 -1.31 15.09 45.04
C PHE A 514 -2.28 16.24 45.29
N ASP A 515 -1.76 17.38 45.72
CA ASP A 515 -2.48 18.66 45.89
C ASP A 515 -1.59 19.80 45.36
N GLU A 516 -1.23 19.70 44.09
CA GLU A 516 -0.35 20.65 43.39
C GLU A 516 -0.52 20.48 41.88
N LYS A 517 -0.19 21.53 41.13
CA LYS A 517 -0.13 21.47 39.67
C LYS A 517 1.06 20.62 39.21
N LEU A 518 0.82 19.59 38.41
CA LEU A 518 1.84 18.69 37.85
C LEU A 518 1.50 18.32 36.40
N VAL A 519 2.52 17.86 35.68
CA VAL A 519 2.38 17.34 34.31
C VAL A 519 2.37 15.81 34.36
N LEU A 520 1.31 15.22 33.80
CA LEU A 520 1.15 13.77 33.69
C LEU A 520 1.44 13.32 32.26
N VAL A 521 2.16 12.20 32.10
CA VAL A 521 2.51 11.64 30.77
C VAL A 521 2.18 10.14 30.75
N GLY A 522 1.47 9.66 29.74
CA GLY A 522 1.10 8.25 29.62
C GLY A 522 2.31 7.28 29.61
N GLU A 523 2.31 6.31 30.53
CA GLU A 523 3.38 5.31 30.70
C GLU A 523 3.10 4.06 29.85
N ASP A 524 1.91 3.47 29.95
CA ASP A 524 1.44 2.32 29.17
C ASP A 524 -0.05 2.47 28.83
N GLY A 525 -0.47 2.01 27.64
CA GLY A 525 -1.84 2.20 27.16
C GLY A 525 -2.19 3.61 26.65
N ALA A 526 -1.20 4.50 26.53
CA ALA A 526 -1.34 5.78 25.83
C ALA A 526 -1.03 5.64 24.34
N LYS A 527 -1.17 6.74 23.60
CA LYS A 527 -0.72 6.87 22.22
C LYS A 527 0.42 7.89 22.18
N TRP A 528 1.53 7.52 21.57
CA TRP A 528 2.79 8.29 21.60
C TRP A 528 3.21 8.86 20.25
N GLY A 529 2.37 8.73 19.22
CA GLY A 529 2.65 9.30 17.91
C GLY A 529 2.58 10.83 17.91
N LYS A 530 3.16 11.45 16.89
CA LYS A 530 3.15 12.91 16.70
C LYS A 530 1.73 13.48 16.75
N GLY A 531 1.48 14.45 17.63
CA GLY A 531 0.17 15.12 17.78
C GLY A 531 -0.81 14.41 18.73
N GLU A 532 -0.45 13.25 19.26
CA GLU A 532 -1.30 12.54 20.22
C GLU A 532 -1.27 13.19 21.60
N LYS A 533 -2.43 13.25 22.27
CA LYS A 533 -2.56 13.86 23.61
C LYS A 533 -2.07 12.91 24.71
N THR A 534 -0.76 12.69 24.75
CA THR A 534 -0.09 11.81 25.71
C THR A 534 0.26 12.51 27.03
N ALA A 535 0.35 13.84 27.03
CA ALA A 535 0.66 14.67 28.19
C ALA A 535 -0.49 15.65 28.53
N PHE A 536 -0.71 15.88 29.82
CA PHE A 536 -1.76 16.79 30.32
C PHE A 536 -1.43 17.34 31.72
N ILE A 537 -2.00 18.49 32.06
CA ILE A 537 -1.87 19.12 33.38
C ILE A 537 -2.93 18.55 34.32
N ALA A 538 -2.52 18.20 35.54
CA ALA A 538 -3.41 17.91 36.66
C ALA A 538 -3.18 18.92 37.79
N GLU A 539 -4.25 19.51 38.31
CA GLU A 539 -4.21 20.56 39.33
C GLU A 539 -5.25 20.33 40.43
N GLY A 540 -4.97 20.84 41.63
CA GLY A 540 -5.76 20.62 42.83
C GLY A 540 -5.54 19.22 43.43
N LYS A 541 -6.56 18.69 44.10
CA LYS A 541 -6.51 17.38 44.77
C LYS A 541 -6.88 16.25 43.83
N TYR A 542 -5.94 15.35 43.54
CA TYR A 542 -6.18 14.22 42.63
C TYR A 542 -5.34 12.97 42.96
N TRP A 543 -5.72 11.87 42.34
CA TRP A 543 -5.07 10.57 42.45
C TRP A 543 -4.53 10.13 41.09
N VAL A 544 -3.35 9.48 41.05
CA VAL A 544 -2.73 9.01 39.80
C VAL A 544 -2.41 7.52 39.87
N ASN A 545 -2.81 6.78 38.82
CA ASN A 545 -2.52 5.36 38.64
C ASN A 545 -1.07 5.09 38.17
N ASN A 546 -0.62 3.84 38.17
CA ASN A 546 0.69 3.42 37.67
C ASN A 546 0.85 3.51 36.14
N HIS A 547 -0.22 3.82 35.41
CA HIS A 547 -0.21 3.93 33.94
C HIS A 547 0.10 5.35 33.43
N ALA A 548 0.39 6.32 34.31
CA ALA A 548 0.81 7.66 33.93
C ALA A 548 1.96 8.14 34.80
N HIS A 549 3.05 8.59 34.19
CA HIS A 549 4.14 9.27 34.87
C HIS A 549 3.68 10.59 35.48
N VAL A 550 4.31 10.96 36.59
CA VAL A 550 4.07 12.23 37.28
C VAL A 550 5.34 13.06 37.23
N MET A 551 5.30 14.21 36.57
CA MET A 551 6.44 15.11 36.43
C MET A 551 6.16 16.46 37.08
N ARG A 552 7.13 16.96 37.83
CA ARG A 552 7.17 18.33 38.35
C ARG A 552 8.25 19.13 37.62
N PRO A 553 7.89 20.05 36.72
CA PRO A 553 8.84 20.96 36.11
C PRO A 553 9.64 21.78 37.15
N ILE A 554 10.91 22.06 36.85
CA ILE A 554 11.69 23.06 37.59
C ILE A 554 11.25 24.43 37.08
N ARG A 555 10.30 25.05 37.80
CA ARG A 555 9.54 26.22 37.34
C ARG A 555 10.38 27.48 37.06
N ASP A 556 11.59 27.55 37.58
CA ASP A 556 12.54 28.63 37.27
C ASP A 556 13.05 28.54 35.82
N ARG A 557 12.91 27.37 35.19
CA ARG A 557 13.44 27.05 33.85
C ARG A 557 12.37 26.58 32.87
N LEU A 558 11.31 25.94 33.35
CA LEU A 558 10.31 25.29 32.51
C LEU A 558 8.89 25.50 33.05
N ILE A 559 8.01 26.04 32.21
CA ILE A 559 6.59 26.27 32.54
C ILE A 559 5.78 25.00 32.23
N ASP A 560 4.87 24.63 33.13
CA ASP A 560 3.99 23.45 33.00
C ASP A 560 3.17 23.50 31.68
N GLU A 561 2.60 24.68 31.35
CA GLU A 561 1.81 24.95 30.15
C GLU A 561 2.61 24.94 28.85
N TYR A 562 3.92 25.16 28.91
CA TYR A 562 4.80 25.05 27.75
C TYR A 562 5.16 23.58 27.47
N LEU A 563 5.44 22.82 28.54
CA LEU A 563 5.86 21.44 28.43
C LEU A 563 4.81 20.54 27.77
N VAL A 564 3.53 20.70 28.12
CA VAL A 564 2.47 19.81 27.62
C VAL A 564 2.29 19.88 26.09
N PRO A 565 2.12 21.05 25.47
CA PRO A 565 2.05 21.17 24.01
C PRO A 565 3.30 20.64 23.30
N VAL A 566 4.49 20.89 23.85
CA VAL A 566 5.75 20.38 23.28
C VAL A 566 5.79 18.85 23.29
N LEU A 567 5.45 18.20 24.40
CA LEU A 567 5.41 16.73 24.44
C LEU A 567 4.36 16.14 23.50
N ASN A 568 3.21 16.79 23.36
CA ASN A 568 2.14 16.33 22.47
C ASN A 568 2.46 16.59 20.99
N SER A 569 3.31 17.56 20.65
CA SER A 569 3.71 17.83 19.25
C SER A 569 4.87 16.94 18.76
N MET A 570 5.57 16.27 19.67
CA MET A 570 6.68 15.35 19.37
C MET A 570 6.18 13.94 19.05
N ASP A 571 6.95 13.19 18.25
CA ASP A 571 6.79 11.73 18.16
C ASP A 571 7.58 11.07 19.30
N LEU A 572 6.86 10.53 20.28
CA LEU A 572 7.46 9.83 21.42
C LEU A 572 7.65 8.32 21.15
N THR A 573 7.19 7.81 20.01
CA THR A 573 7.33 6.40 19.60
C THR A 573 8.78 5.87 19.68
N PRO A 574 9.82 6.64 19.31
CA PRO A 574 11.22 6.19 19.43
C PRO A 574 11.68 5.89 20.87
N TYR A 575 11.00 6.43 21.88
CA TYR A 575 11.31 6.24 23.29
C TYR A 575 10.56 5.05 23.90
N ILE A 576 9.65 4.42 23.14
CA ILE A 576 8.81 3.32 23.61
C ILE A 576 9.57 2.00 23.57
N THR A 577 9.38 1.22 24.63
CA THR A 577 10.02 -0.08 24.82
C THR A 577 8.98 -1.19 25.01
N GLY A 578 9.34 -2.44 24.70
CA GLY A 578 8.46 -3.61 24.86
C GLY A 578 7.65 -3.96 23.60
N VAL A 579 7.75 -5.21 23.14
CA VAL A 579 7.10 -5.71 21.91
C VAL A 579 5.64 -6.11 22.15
N THR A 580 5.34 -6.73 23.29
CA THR A 580 4.00 -7.26 23.61
C THR A 580 3.11 -6.23 24.32
N VAL A 581 3.71 -5.35 25.13
CA VAL A 581 3.03 -4.23 25.79
C VAL A 581 3.93 -3.00 25.64
N PRO A 582 3.64 -2.12 24.67
CA PRO A 582 4.39 -0.90 24.46
C PRO A 582 4.33 0.00 25.69
N LYS A 583 5.49 0.48 26.13
CA LYS A 583 5.64 1.25 27.37
C LYS A 583 6.74 2.30 27.27
N LEU A 584 6.42 3.53 27.66
CA LEU A 584 7.40 4.56 27.98
C LEU A 584 7.87 4.30 29.41
N ASN A 585 9.12 3.88 29.60
CA ASN A 585 9.64 3.68 30.96
C ASN A 585 10.30 4.96 31.50
N GLN A 586 10.53 5.03 32.81
CA GLN A 586 11.04 6.24 33.46
C GLN A 586 12.42 6.69 32.93
N GLU A 587 13.31 5.76 32.61
CA GLU A 587 14.63 6.06 32.04
C GLU A 587 14.49 6.73 30.67
N ARG A 588 13.63 6.17 29.82
CA ARG A 588 13.33 6.71 28.49
C ARG A 588 12.63 8.06 28.56
N LEU A 589 11.66 8.22 29.46
CA LEU A 589 11.00 9.51 29.74
C LEU A 589 12.04 10.58 30.08
N ARG A 590 12.97 10.29 30.98
CA ARG A 590 14.03 11.25 31.37
C ARG A 590 14.94 11.62 30.21
N SER A 591 15.20 10.69 29.29
CA SER A 591 16.06 10.91 28.12
C SER A 591 15.42 11.71 26.99
N ILE A 592 14.11 12.00 27.06
CA ILE A 592 13.43 12.83 26.06
C ILE A 592 14.05 14.23 26.11
N LYS A 593 14.48 14.73 24.94
CA LYS A 593 15.04 16.07 24.80
C LYS A 593 13.98 17.03 24.27
N ILE A 594 13.82 18.17 24.92
CA ILE A 594 12.91 19.24 24.49
C ILE A 594 13.67 20.55 24.28
N PRO A 595 13.22 21.43 23.38
CA PRO A 595 13.80 22.76 23.25
C PRO A 595 13.50 23.56 24.51
N LEU A 596 14.49 24.30 25.00
CA LEU A 596 14.35 25.09 26.23
C LEU A 596 14.64 26.58 25.98
N PRO A 597 13.67 27.32 25.42
CA PRO A 597 13.78 28.78 25.32
C PRO A 597 13.70 29.44 26.70
N PRO A 598 14.12 30.72 26.83
CA PRO A 598 13.92 31.48 28.06
C PRO A 598 12.43 31.55 28.49
N ILE A 599 12.17 31.63 29.79
CA ILE A 599 10.81 31.68 30.38
C ILE A 599 9.90 32.71 29.70
N GLU A 600 10.40 33.90 29.37
CA GLU A 600 9.61 34.93 28.71
C GLU A 600 9.18 34.56 27.28
N VAL A 601 9.97 33.73 26.60
CA VAL A 601 9.61 33.20 25.29
C VAL A 601 8.61 32.04 25.44
N GLN A 602 8.81 31.17 26.44
CA GLN A 602 7.84 30.11 26.77
C GLN A 602 6.45 30.69 27.03
N LYS A 603 6.34 31.78 27.81
CA LYS A 603 5.05 32.47 28.07
C LYS A 603 4.37 32.95 26.79
N LYS A 604 5.10 33.59 25.87
CA LYS A 604 4.54 34.06 24.60
C LYS A 604 4.00 32.92 23.74
N ILE A 605 4.74 31.81 23.68
CA ILE A 605 4.32 30.60 22.97
C ILE A 605 3.04 30.05 23.58
N VAL A 606 2.99 29.95 24.92
CA VAL A 606 1.79 29.49 25.64
C VAL A 606 0.60 30.39 25.35
N GLU A 607 0.75 31.71 25.44
CA GLU A 607 -0.31 32.68 25.14
C GLU A 607 -0.86 32.52 23.71
N GLU A 608 0.02 32.34 22.73
CA GLU A 608 -0.39 32.14 21.34
C GLU A 608 -1.13 30.81 21.14
N VAL A 609 -0.58 29.70 21.65
CA VAL A 609 -1.21 28.36 21.57
C VAL A 609 -2.58 28.36 22.27
N GLU A 610 -2.68 28.95 23.45
CA GLU A 610 -3.94 29.08 24.19
C GLU A 610 -4.98 29.92 23.43
N SER A 611 -4.53 30.96 22.71
CA SER A 611 -5.44 31.80 21.92
C SER A 611 -6.16 30.99 20.82
N TYR A 612 -5.42 30.13 20.11
CA TYR A 612 -6.00 29.25 19.10
C TYR A 612 -6.85 28.14 19.74
N GLN A 613 -6.38 27.56 20.85
CA GLN A 613 -7.09 26.47 21.53
C GLN A 613 -8.48 26.92 22.03
N LYS A 614 -8.60 28.14 22.58
CA LYS A 614 -9.89 28.72 23.00
C LYS A 614 -10.89 28.82 21.83
N ILE A 615 -10.41 29.21 20.64
CA ILE A 615 -11.25 29.32 19.44
C ILE A 615 -11.68 27.92 18.97
N ILE A 616 -10.75 26.95 18.98
CA ILE A 616 -11.05 25.55 18.60
C ILE A 616 -12.11 24.96 19.53
N ASP A 617 -11.99 25.16 20.84
CA ASP A 617 -12.94 24.59 21.81
C ASP A 617 -14.33 25.21 21.65
N ALA A 618 -14.42 26.52 21.46
CA ALA A 618 -15.68 27.21 21.16
C ALA A 618 -16.31 26.71 19.84
N ALA A 619 -15.49 26.56 18.78
CA ALA A 619 -15.96 26.03 17.50
C ALA A 619 -16.45 24.58 17.62
N LYS A 620 -15.73 23.71 18.34
CA LYS A 620 -16.15 22.33 18.61
C LYS A 620 -17.46 22.29 19.40
N GLN A 621 -17.65 23.18 20.37
CA GLN A 621 -18.90 23.29 21.11
C GLN A 621 -20.07 23.65 20.19
N ILE A 622 -19.91 24.65 19.30
CA ILE A 622 -20.94 25.07 18.33
C ILE A 622 -21.27 23.92 17.36
N VAL A 623 -20.25 23.25 16.81
CA VAL A 623 -20.44 22.13 15.88
C VAL A 623 -21.17 20.96 16.55
N ASN A 624 -20.85 20.65 17.81
CA ASN A 624 -21.45 19.53 18.54
C ASN A 624 -22.87 19.84 19.06
N SER A 625 -23.18 21.11 19.32
CA SER A 625 -24.51 21.54 19.79
C SER A 625 -25.49 21.85 18.67
N TRP A 626 -25.01 22.11 17.46
CA TRP A 626 -25.88 22.50 16.34
C TRP A 626 -26.81 21.35 15.92
N LYS A 627 -28.11 21.68 15.83
CA LYS A 627 -29.15 20.84 15.26
C LYS A 627 -30.04 21.72 14.37
N PRO A 628 -30.62 21.18 13.28
CA PRO A 628 -31.56 21.93 12.48
C PRO A 628 -32.86 22.14 13.28
N GLU A 629 -33.17 23.39 13.60
CA GLU A 629 -34.44 23.78 14.22
C GLU A 629 -35.35 24.44 13.18
N ILE A 630 -36.58 23.93 13.08
CA ILE A 630 -37.63 24.52 12.25
C ILE A 630 -38.64 25.12 13.22
N GLU A 631 -38.81 26.44 13.20
CA GLU A 631 -39.91 27.08 13.90
C GLU A 631 -41.23 26.69 13.24
N ILE A 632 -42.03 25.88 13.94
CA ILE A 632 -43.32 25.40 13.45
C ILE A 632 -44.36 26.49 13.70
N ASN A 633 -44.94 27.01 12.61
CA ASN A 633 -46.12 27.86 12.71
C ASN A 633 -47.36 26.99 12.94
N THR A 634 -48.13 27.26 14.00
CA THR A 634 -49.35 26.51 14.34
C THR A 634 -50.46 26.63 13.29
N ALA A 635 -50.36 27.56 12.35
CA ALA A 635 -51.28 27.69 11.22
C ALA A 635 -50.99 26.71 10.07
N TRP A 636 -49.85 26.00 10.09
CA TRP A 636 -49.53 25.00 9.05
C TRP A 636 -50.32 23.72 9.26
N GLU A 637 -50.88 23.20 8.17
CA GLU A 637 -51.62 21.94 8.16
C GLU A 637 -50.67 20.77 8.48
N LEU A 638 -51.03 19.94 9.45
CA LEU A 638 -50.37 18.67 9.73
C LEU A 638 -50.87 17.62 8.75
N LYS A 639 -49.95 16.96 8.05
CA LYS A 639 -50.24 15.84 7.14
C LYS A 639 -49.42 14.64 7.52
N LYS A 640 -50.00 13.45 7.35
CA LYS A 640 -49.22 12.21 7.42
C LYS A 640 -48.21 12.19 6.29
N ILE A 641 -47.04 11.61 6.53
CA ILE A 641 -46.02 11.45 5.47
C ILE A 641 -46.61 10.70 4.27
N SER A 642 -47.50 9.71 4.48
CA SER A 642 -48.17 8.99 3.38
C SER A 642 -49.06 9.85 2.47
N GLU A 643 -49.47 11.05 2.89
CA GLU A 643 -50.29 11.98 2.09
C GLU A 643 -49.45 12.86 1.14
N VAL A 644 -48.15 12.96 1.43
CA VAL A 644 -47.19 13.84 0.73
C VAL A 644 -45.97 13.11 0.19
N ALA A 645 -45.86 11.79 0.41
CA ALA A 645 -44.77 10.97 -0.10
C ALA A 645 -45.23 9.51 -0.33
N GLU A 646 -44.62 8.86 -1.32
CA GLU A 646 -44.74 7.42 -1.58
C GLU A 646 -43.71 6.66 -0.73
N ILE A 647 -44.16 5.66 0.03
CA ILE A 647 -43.30 4.86 0.93
C ILE A 647 -43.01 3.49 0.30
N ASN A 648 -41.72 3.14 0.26
CA ASN A 648 -41.19 1.96 -0.41
C ASN A 648 -41.73 1.79 -1.84
N PRO A 649 -41.50 2.79 -2.72
CA PRO A 649 -41.93 2.75 -4.10
C PRO A 649 -41.49 1.47 -4.81
N SER A 650 -42.36 0.97 -5.70
CA SER A 650 -42.02 -0.19 -6.53
C SER A 650 -40.86 0.10 -7.48
N LYS A 651 -40.12 -0.96 -7.84
CA LYS A 651 -39.07 -0.88 -8.87
C LYS A 651 -39.66 -0.37 -10.19
N PRO A 652 -38.94 0.49 -10.94
CA PRO A 652 -39.42 0.95 -12.23
C PRO A 652 -39.60 -0.22 -13.19
N LYS A 653 -40.69 -0.19 -13.97
CA LYS A 653 -40.93 -1.16 -15.05
C LYS A 653 -40.25 -0.65 -16.32
N PHE A 654 -38.98 -1.01 -16.53
CA PHE A 654 -38.31 -0.80 -17.82
C PHE A 654 -38.69 -1.94 -18.78
N LYS A 655 -38.80 -1.64 -20.09
CA LYS A 655 -39.09 -2.63 -21.14
C LYS A 655 -38.01 -3.73 -21.19
N GLU A 656 -36.75 -3.32 -21.05
CA GLU A 656 -35.59 -4.20 -20.85
C GLU A 656 -34.61 -3.52 -19.88
N TRP A 657 -34.05 -4.30 -18.96
CA TRP A 657 -32.98 -3.86 -18.08
C TRP A 657 -31.65 -4.29 -18.67
N ASP A 658 -30.71 -3.35 -18.85
CA ASP A 658 -29.33 -3.69 -19.18
C ASP A 658 -28.61 -4.22 -17.92
N LEU A 659 -28.54 -5.54 -17.82
CA LEU A 659 -28.02 -6.25 -16.65
C LEU A 659 -26.52 -6.04 -16.40
N ASP A 660 -25.76 -5.61 -17.42
CA ASP A 660 -24.33 -5.35 -17.31
C ASP A 660 -24.01 -3.85 -17.10
N LYS A 661 -25.04 -3.00 -17.03
CA LYS A 661 -24.91 -1.59 -16.67
C LYS A 661 -24.47 -1.41 -15.22
N ASP A 662 -23.54 -0.49 -14.99
CA ASP A 662 -23.18 -0.06 -13.63
C ASP A 662 -24.29 0.82 -13.04
N VAL A 663 -24.69 0.46 -11.82
CA VAL A 663 -25.66 1.22 -11.01
C VAL A 663 -25.05 1.57 -9.66
N PHE A 664 -25.55 2.63 -9.04
CA PHE A 664 -25.10 3.02 -7.71
C PHE A 664 -25.58 2.01 -6.66
N PHE A 665 -24.67 1.60 -5.78
CA PHE A 665 -24.94 0.76 -4.62
C PHE A 665 -24.63 1.47 -3.31
N LEU A 666 -25.56 1.42 -2.36
CA LEU A 666 -25.51 2.16 -1.11
C LEU A 666 -25.58 1.19 0.09
N PRO A 667 -24.43 0.80 0.67
CA PRO A 667 -24.41 -0.01 1.88
C PRO A 667 -24.83 0.82 3.11
N MET A 668 -25.25 0.17 4.20
CA MET A 668 -25.70 0.85 5.43
C MET A 668 -24.62 1.74 6.09
N SER A 669 -23.34 1.47 5.84
CA SER A 669 -22.21 2.22 6.39
C SER A 669 -22.08 3.65 5.85
N VAL A 670 -22.67 3.94 4.68
CA VAL A 670 -22.52 5.25 4.02
C VAL A 670 -23.60 6.26 4.41
N LEU A 671 -24.69 5.84 5.06
CA LEU A 671 -25.62 6.78 5.69
C LEU A 671 -24.95 7.42 6.91
N ASP A 672 -25.00 8.75 6.96
CA ASP A 672 -24.46 9.53 8.05
C ASP A 672 -25.49 9.69 9.18
N THR A 673 -25.04 10.09 10.36
CA THR A 673 -25.87 10.41 11.52
C THR A 673 -26.03 11.92 11.71
N ASN A 674 -25.34 12.75 10.91
CA ASN A 674 -25.33 14.21 11.04
C ASN A 674 -25.40 14.95 9.69
N SER A 675 -25.68 14.25 8.59
CA SER A 675 -25.74 14.87 7.26
C SER A 675 -26.90 14.30 6.44
N PRO A 676 -27.61 15.13 5.65
CA PRO A 676 -28.55 14.63 4.66
C PRO A 676 -27.87 13.95 3.49
N ASN A 677 -26.55 14.11 3.29
CA ASN A 677 -25.85 13.57 2.14
C ASN A 677 -25.15 12.26 2.52
N PRO A 678 -25.50 11.12 1.89
CA PRO A 678 -24.74 9.89 2.03
C PRO A 678 -23.27 10.10 1.65
N LYS A 679 -22.37 9.35 2.29
CA LYS A 679 -20.96 9.26 1.88
C LYS A 679 -20.85 8.64 0.48
N LYS A 680 -19.63 8.58 -0.06
CA LYS A 680 -19.34 8.08 -1.42
C LYS A 680 -20.01 6.72 -1.68
N MET A 681 -20.91 6.68 -2.65
CA MET A 681 -21.63 5.49 -3.11
C MET A 681 -20.72 4.60 -3.97
N GLU A 682 -20.92 3.29 -3.91
CA GLU A 682 -20.22 2.30 -4.74
C GLU A 682 -20.92 2.16 -6.10
N LYS A 683 -20.21 1.62 -7.10
CA LYS A 683 -20.83 1.16 -8.36
C LYS A 683 -20.79 -0.36 -8.40
N ARG A 684 -21.91 -0.99 -8.77
CA ARG A 684 -22.03 -2.44 -8.97
C ARG A 684 -22.78 -2.75 -10.25
N LYS A 685 -22.59 -3.95 -10.79
CA LYS A 685 -23.36 -4.40 -11.96
C LYS A 685 -24.81 -4.61 -11.58
N LEU A 686 -25.73 -4.18 -12.44
CA LEU A 686 -27.16 -4.31 -12.18
C LEU A 686 -27.56 -5.76 -11.85
N LYS A 687 -27.03 -6.76 -12.58
CA LYS A 687 -27.30 -8.18 -12.32
C LYS A 687 -27.01 -8.64 -10.88
N GLU A 688 -26.08 -8.00 -10.19
CA GLU A 688 -25.68 -8.35 -8.82
C GLU A 688 -26.66 -7.81 -7.78
N VAL A 689 -27.36 -6.73 -8.10
CA VAL A 689 -28.15 -5.95 -7.13
C VAL A 689 -29.64 -5.87 -7.45
N ILE A 690 -30.03 -6.18 -8.70
CA ILE A 690 -31.41 -6.09 -9.16
C ILE A 690 -32.35 -6.98 -8.34
N ASN A 691 -31.84 -8.11 -7.83
CA ASN A 691 -32.56 -9.04 -6.97
C ASN A 691 -31.97 -9.00 -5.55
N GLY A 692 -32.85 -8.94 -4.53
CA GLY A 692 -32.43 -9.00 -3.12
C GLY A 692 -32.04 -7.66 -2.47
N TYR A 693 -32.15 -6.52 -3.16
CA TYR A 693 -31.84 -5.20 -2.60
C TYR A 693 -32.97 -4.18 -2.82
N THR A 694 -32.97 -3.13 -1.99
CA THR A 694 -33.93 -2.04 -2.04
C THR A 694 -33.56 -1.07 -3.16
N CYS A 695 -34.51 -0.76 -4.04
CA CYS A 695 -34.32 0.18 -5.15
C CYS A 695 -34.75 1.59 -4.73
N PHE A 696 -33.99 2.60 -5.16
CA PHE A 696 -34.30 4.01 -5.00
C PHE A 696 -33.85 4.81 -6.22
N LYS A 697 -34.25 6.08 -6.29
CA LYS A 697 -33.95 7.04 -7.37
C LYS A 697 -33.39 8.33 -6.80
N ASN A 698 -32.93 9.20 -7.69
CA ASN A 698 -32.58 10.57 -7.33
C ASN A 698 -33.67 11.22 -6.47
N ASP A 699 -33.26 11.96 -5.45
CA ASP A 699 -34.10 12.68 -4.49
C ASP A 699 -34.95 11.81 -3.55
N ASP A 700 -34.84 10.48 -3.59
CA ASP A 700 -35.46 9.65 -2.56
C ASP A 700 -34.76 9.87 -1.20
N VAL A 701 -35.55 9.88 -0.13
CA VAL A 701 -35.06 9.93 1.24
C VAL A 701 -34.97 8.50 1.79
N LEU A 702 -33.79 8.11 2.26
CA LEU A 702 -33.52 6.81 2.84
C LEU A 702 -33.47 6.90 4.36
N LEU A 703 -34.15 5.98 5.04
CA LEU A 703 -34.14 5.84 6.49
C LEU A 703 -33.70 4.43 6.86
N ALA A 704 -32.70 4.29 7.72
CA ALA A 704 -32.34 2.99 8.28
C ALA A 704 -33.46 2.51 9.23
N LYS A 705 -33.94 1.28 9.06
CA LYS A 705 -35.03 0.74 9.89
C LYS A 705 -34.56 -0.17 11.02
N ILE A 706 -33.30 -0.59 11.06
CA ILE A 706 -32.78 -1.61 11.99
C ILE A 706 -31.95 -1.00 13.14
N THR A 707 -31.97 -1.59 14.32
CA THR A 707 -31.07 -1.28 15.46
C THR A 707 -29.59 -1.66 15.15
N PRO A 708 -28.60 -0.86 15.59
CA PRO A 708 -28.70 0.45 16.23
C PRO A 708 -28.75 1.61 15.20
N CYS A 709 -28.88 1.32 13.91
CA CYS A 709 -28.79 2.33 12.85
C CYS A 709 -29.93 3.36 12.92
N PHE A 710 -31.17 2.92 13.15
CA PHE A 710 -32.31 3.81 13.37
C PHE A 710 -32.13 4.66 14.64
N GLU A 711 -31.73 4.03 15.74
CA GLU A 711 -31.52 4.69 17.04
C GLU A 711 -30.46 5.80 16.94
N ASN A 712 -29.43 5.57 16.13
CA ASN A 712 -28.39 6.55 15.82
C ASN A 712 -28.81 7.61 14.79
N GLY A 713 -30.03 7.54 14.25
CA GLY A 713 -30.56 8.52 13.29
C GLY A 713 -30.00 8.40 11.88
N LYS A 714 -29.53 7.22 11.45
CA LYS A 714 -29.00 7.05 10.09
C LYS A 714 -30.07 7.24 9.03
N SER A 715 -29.95 8.33 8.27
CA SER A 715 -30.82 8.67 7.15
C SER A 715 -30.07 9.53 6.12
N GLY A 716 -30.64 9.74 4.95
CA GLY A 716 -30.04 10.61 3.94
C GLY A 716 -30.87 10.73 2.67
N ILE A 717 -30.49 11.63 1.79
CA ILE A 717 -31.13 11.91 0.51
C ILE A 717 -30.16 11.51 -0.59
N VAL A 718 -30.59 10.64 -1.49
CA VAL A 718 -29.73 10.17 -2.57
C VAL A 718 -29.69 11.15 -3.74
N LYS A 719 -28.49 11.40 -4.26
CA LYS A 719 -28.24 12.20 -5.46
C LYS A 719 -27.54 11.34 -6.50
N LEU A 720 -28.27 10.92 -7.53
CA LEU A 720 -27.75 10.00 -8.54
C LEU A 720 -28.45 10.15 -9.88
N ASP A 721 -27.78 9.75 -10.95
CA ASP A 721 -28.39 9.65 -12.28
C ASP A 721 -29.00 8.25 -12.47
N GLY A 722 -30.33 8.17 -12.60
CA GLY A 722 -31.06 6.93 -12.85
C GLY A 722 -31.61 6.24 -11.59
N VAL A 723 -31.27 4.97 -11.39
CA VAL A 723 -31.68 4.16 -10.23
C VAL A 723 -30.46 3.69 -9.44
N GLY A 724 -30.65 3.53 -8.14
CA GLY A 724 -29.68 2.92 -7.24
C GLY A 724 -30.29 1.79 -6.43
N PHE A 725 -29.41 0.97 -5.86
CA PHE A 725 -29.77 -0.16 -5.00
C PHE A 725 -29.03 -0.09 -3.67
N GLY A 726 -29.59 -0.65 -2.62
CA GLY A 726 -28.93 -0.64 -1.31
C GLY A 726 -29.54 -1.62 -0.33
N SER A 727 -29.11 -1.51 0.92
CA SER A 727 -29.53 -2.41 1.99
C SER A 727 -31.06 -2.64 2.01
N THR A 728 -31.47 -3.89 2.21
CA THR A 728 -32.87 -4.26 2.47
C THR A 728 -33.42 -3.64 3.74
N GLU A 729 -32.53 -3.12 4.61
CA GLU A 729 -32.85 -2.45 5.86
C GLU A 729 -33.12 -0.94 5.70
N PHE A 730 -33.31 -0.45 4.48
CA PHE A 730 -33.82 0.90 4.22
C PHE A 730 -35.35 0.93 4.11
N ILE A 731 -35.93 2.03 4.58
CA ILE A 731 -37.22 2.55 4.16
C ILE A 731 -36.95 3.66 3.16
N VAL A 732 -37.57 3.60 1.99
CA VAL A 732 -37.44 4.61 0.93
C VAL A 732 -38.66 5.51 0.95
N ILE A 733 -38.46 6.82 1.02
CA ILE A 733 -39.53 7.82 1.07
C ILE A 733 -39.35 8.73 -0.13
N ARG A 734 -40.27 8.66 -1.09
CA ARG A 734 -40.25 9.48 -2.31
C ARG A 734 -41.23 10.63 -2.19
N ALA A 735 -40.71 11.85 -2.09
CA ALA A 735 -41.53 13.06 -1.98
C ALA A 735 -42.44 13.27 -3.20
N ASP A 736 -43.71 13.62 -2.96
CA ASP A 736 -44.56 14.26 -3.96
C ASP A 736 -44.09 15.71 -4.13
N ARG A 737 -43.32 15.97 -5.18
CA ARG A 737 -42.67 17.28 -5.42
C ARG A 737 -43.67 18.42 -5.64
N SER A 738 -44.95 18.12 -5.84
CA SER A 738 -46.00 19.13 -5.90
C SER A 738 -46.44 19.62 -4.50
N LYS A 739 -46.09 18.88 -3.44
CA LYS A 739 -46.54 19.12 -2.06
C LYS A 739 -45.40 19.35 -1.08
N VAL A 740 -44.28 18.63 -1.25
CA VAL A 740 -43.18 18.65 -0.27
C VAL A 740 -41.80 18.51 -0.91
N GLU A 741 -40.82 19.23 -0.37
CA GLU A 741 -39.41 19.07 -0.73
C GLU A 741 -38.81 17.85 -0.01
N PRO A 742 -37.98 17.00 -0.68
CA PRO A 742 -37.32 15.86 -0.04
C PRO A 742 -36.51 16.22 1.21
N LEU A 743 -35.87 17.40 1.18
CA LEU A 743 -35.10 17.87 2.32
C LEU A 743 -35.99 18.29 3.50
N TRP A 744 -37.21 18.75 3.23
CA TRP A 744 -38.22 18.99 4.27
C TRP A 744 -38.57 17.69 4.99
N LEU A 745 -38.89 16.63 4.23
CA LEU A 745 -39.14 15.29 4.79
C LEU A 745 -37.95 14.79 5.62
N TRP A 746 -36.74 14.95 5.11
CA TRP A 746 -35.53 14.52 5.80
C TRP A 746 -35.37 15.21 7.17
N TYR A 747 -35.62 16.53 7.28
CA TYR A 747 -35.50 17.24 8.56
C TYR A 747 -36.43 16.65 9.64
N PHE A 748 -37.66 16.28 9.29
CA PHE A 748 -38.59 15.72 10.26
C PHE A 748 -38.24 14.29 10.67
N ILE A 749 -37.83 13.43 9.74
CA ILE A 749 -37.42 12.06 10.09
C ILE A 749 -36.06 12.02 10.81
N PHE A 750 -35.23 13.05 10.64
CA PHE A 750 -33.94 13.19 11.32
C PHE A 750 -34.10 13.74 12.76
N SER A 751 -35.24 14.37 13.06
CA SER A 751 -35.52 15.00 14.35
C SER A 751 -35.47 14.03 15.53
N ASP A 752 -35.10 14.54 16.70
CA ASP A 752 -35.11 13.74 17.95
C ASP A 752 -36.53 13.29 18.30
N SER A 753 -37.56 14.10 18.00
CA SER A 753 -38.96 13.73 18.20
C SER A 753 -39.33 12.46 17.43
N PHE A 754 -38.97 12.38 16.14
CA PHE A 754 -39.24 11.19 15.32
C PHE A 754 -38.51 9.95 15.86
N LYS A 755 -37.24 10.09 16.25
CA LYS A 755 -36.47 8.98 16.82
C LYS A 755 -37.03 8.51 18.16
N ILE A 756 -37.25 9.43 19.11
CA ILE A 756 -37.74 9.13 20.47
C ILE A 756 -39.11 8.45 20.39
N ASN A 757 -39.99 8.90 19.50
CA ASN A 757 -41.31 8.30 19.33
C ASN A 757 -41.27 6.97 18.55
N GLY A 758 -40.28 6.77 17.69
CA GLY A 758 -40.10 5.56 16.88
C GLY A 758 -39.43 4.40 17.62
N ILE A 759 -38.45 4.67 18.51
CA ILE A 759 -37.68 3.63 19.23
C ILE A 759 -38.61 2.66 20.00
N PRO A 760 -39.63 3.13 20.75
CA PRO A 760 -40.56 2.24 21.45
C PRO A 760 -41.45 1.41 20.52
N LYS A 761 -41.60 1.81 19.25
CA LYS A 761 -42.43 1.12 18.25
C LYS A 761 -41.67 0.02 17.52
N MET A 762 -40.35 -0.09 17.70
CA MET A 762 -39.54 -1.11 17.05
C MET A 762 -39.82 -2.51 17.61
N SER A 763 -39.92 -3.50 16.74
CA SER A 763 -40.20 -4.90 17.10
C SER A 763 -39.15 -5.87 16.54
N GLY A 764 -38.98 -7.03 17.18
CA GLY A 764 -37.96 -8.04 16.80
C GLY A 764 -37.16 -8.58 17.99
N SER A 765 -36.19 -9.44 17.71
CA SER A 765 -35.28 -10.03 18.72
C SER A 765 -34.26 -9.01 19.25
N ALA A 766 -33.77 -9.22 20.48
CA ALA A 766 -32.76 -8.35 21.10
C ALA A 766 -31.54 -8.15 20.18
N GLY A 767 -31.20 -6.90 19.87
CA GLY A 767 -30.11 -6.51 18.96
C GLY A 767 -30.48 -6.38 17.47
N GLN A 768 -31.67 -6.82 17.04
CA GLN A 768 -32.13 -6.71 15.63
C GLN A 768 -33.61 -6.29 15.54
N LYS A 769 -33.99 -5.23 16.27
CA LYS A 769 -35.33 -4.65 16.15
C LYS A 769 -35.46 -3.83 14.88
N ARG A 770 -36.67 -3.76 14.31
CA ARG A 770 -36.98 -3.00 13.10
C ARG A 770 -38.13 -2.02 13.34
N LEU A 771 -38.01 -0.82 12.77
CA LEU A 771 -39.07 0.18 12.74
C LEU A 771 -40.18 -0.25 11.77
N PRO A 772 -41.46 -0.31 12.21
CA PRO A 772 -42.57 -0.60 11.31
C PRO A 772 -42.74 0.49 10.26
N VAL A 773 -42.99 0.12 9.01
CA VAL A 773 -43.26 1.08 7.92
C VAL A 773 -44.48 1.94 8.22
N THR A 774 -45.50 1.37 8.88
CA THR A 774 -46.72 2.05 9.31
C THR A 774 -46.47 3.20 10.28
N TYR A 775 -45.36 3.18 11.03
CA TYR A 775 -44.96 4.30 11.87
C TYR A 775 -44.56 5.51 11.00
N VAL A 776 -43.76 5.27 9.95
CA VAL A 776 -43.33 6.32 9.01
C VAL A 776 -44.54 6.87 8.25
N GLU A 777 -45.40 6.00 7.73
CA GLU A 777 -46.60 6.39 6.99
C GLU A 777 -47.51 7.34 7.79
N ASN A 778 -47.75 7.03 9.06
CA ASN A 778 -48.67 7.77 9.92
C ASN A 778 -48.02 8.91 10.71
N TYR A 779 -46.71 9.13 10.59
CA TYR A 779 -46.06 10.24 11.28
C TYR A 779 -46.53 11.56 10.66
N GLU A 780 -47.00 12.48 11.51
CA GLU A 780 -47.53 13.77 11.07
C GLU A 780 -46.43 14.83 11.05
N ILE A 781 -46.37 15.58 9.95
CA ILE A 781 -45.45 16.70 9.77
C ILE A 781 -46.23 17.94 9.33
N PRO A 782 -45.80 19.15 9.72
CA PRO A 782 -46.36 20.37 9.18
C PRO A 782 -45.91 20.56 7.73
N VAL A 783 -46.85 20.92 6.85
CA VAL A 783 -46.59 21.07 5.41
C VAL A 783 -47.05 22.47 4.95
N PRO A 784 -46.19 23.50 5.05
CA PRO A 784 -46.48 24.82 4.48
C PRO A 784 -46.39 24.78 2.94
N ASN A 785 -46.73 25.89 2.28
CA ASN A 785 -46.55 25.99 0.83
C ASN A 785 -45.08 25.81 0.40
N LEU A 786 -44.85 25.38 -0.85
CA LEU A 786 -43.51 25.05 -1.35
C LEU A 786 -42.52 26.22 -1.30
N GLU A 787 -42.99 27.46 -1.49
CA GLU A 787 -42.12 28.64 -1.39
C GLU A 787 -41.58 28.82 0.03
N THR A 788 -42.45 28.65 1.03
CA THR A 788 -42.09 28.71 2.44
C THR A 788 -41.13 27.58 2.81
N GLN A 789 -41.41 26.35 2.35
CA GLN A 789 -40.50 25.22 2.55
C GLN A 789 -39.11 25.52 1.98
N LYS A 790 -39.04 26.02 0.74
CA LYS A 790 -37.77 26.36 0.06
C LYS A 790 -37.01 27.49 0.76
N ALA A 791 -37.70 28.52 1.25
CA ALA A 791 -37.08 29.62 1.99
C ALA A 791 -36.45 29.13 3.30
N ILE A 792 -37.18 28.34 4.09
CA ILE A 792 -36.66 27.76 5.35
C ILE A 792 -35.49 26.81 5.05
N ILE A 793 -35.63 25.95 4.04
CA ILE A 793 -34.57 25.06 3.58
C ILE A 793 -33.30 25.83 3.20
N ALA A 794 -33.43 26.97 2.50
CA ALA A 794 -32.27 27.78 2.11
C ALA A 794 -31.52 28.31 3.34
N THR A 795 -32.23 28.81 4.35
CA THR A 795 -31.63 29.25 5.63
C THR A 795 -30.94 28.09 6.35
N LEU A 796 -31.59 26.93 6.45
CA LEU A 796 -31.01 25.76 7.11
C LEU A 796 -29.76 25.24 6.40
N LYS A 797 -29.74 25.29 5.06
CA LYS A 797 -28.55 24.93 4.26
C LYS A 797 -27.39 25.88 4.53
N LEU A 798 -27.62 27.19 4.59
CA LEU A 798 -26.57 28.15 4.92
C LEU A 798 -25.97 27.88 6.29
N ASN A 799 -26.82 27.61 7.29
CA ASN A 799 -26.36 27.25 8.64
C ASN A 799 -25.57 25.93 8.63
N TYR A 800 -26.06 24.92 7.92
CA TYR A 800 -25.35 23.64 7.77
C TYR A 800 -23.99 23.81 7.10
N ASP A 801 -23.91 24.58 6.02
CA ASP A 801 -22.67 24.83 5.29
C ASP A 801 -21.65 25.58 6.17
N TYR A 802 -22.11 26.52 7.02
CA TYR A 802 -21.27 27.18 8.01
C TYR A 802 -20.69 26.19 9.04
N ILE A 803 -21.54 25.30 9.59
CA ILE A 803 -21.11 24.28 10.56
C ILE A 803 -20.15 23.27 9.92
N LYS A 804 -20.46 22.84 8.70
CA LYS A 804 -19.60 21.96 7.90
C LYS A 804 -18.24 22.61 7.63
N ASN A 805 -18.22 23.86 7.17
CA ASN A 805 -16.98 24.60 6.94
C ASN A 805 -16.17 24.78 8.23
N THR A 806 -16.85 25.04 9.35
CA THR A 806 -16.20 25.14 10.66
C THR A 806 -15.51 23.84 11.06
N LYS A 807 -16.19 22.70 10.86
CA LYS A 807 -15.67 21.37 11.19
C LYS A 807 -14.56 20.90 10.25
N GLU A 808 -14.74 21.07 8.95
CA GLU A 808 -13.84 20.50 7.93
C GLU A 808 -12.66 21.41 7.60
N ASN A 809 -12.77 22.73 7.80
CA ASN A 809 -11.74 23.69 7.42
C ASN A 809 -11.22 24.52 8.60
N ILE A 810 -12.10 25.21 9.34
CA ILE A 810 -11.65 26.17 10.37
C ILE A 810 -10.90 25.49 11.51
N ILE A 811 -11.48 24.43 12.10
CA ILE A 811 -10.85 23.69 13.20
C ILE A 811 -9.48 23.11 12.76
N PRO A 812 -9.37 22.37 11.64
CA PRO A 812 -8.08 21.87 11.17
C PRO A 812 -7.04 22.96 10.88
N GLN A 813 -7.46 24.11 10.32
CA GLN A 813 -6.53 25.23 10.07
C GLN A 813 -5.98 25.82 11.37
N LEU A 814 -6.80 25.94 12.42
CA LEU A 814 -6.34 26.42 13.72
C LEU A 814 -5.43 25.38 14.42
N GLU A 815 -5.74 24.09 14.30
CA GLU A 815 -4.87 23.01 14.78
C GLU A 815 -3.50 23.02 14.06
N GLN A 816 -3.48 23.30 12.75
CA GLN A 816 -2.24 23.51 11.99
C GLN A 816 -1.45 24.74 12.45
N LYS A 817 -2.11 25.84 12.83
CA LYS A 817 -1.42 27.02 13.37
C LYS A 817 -0.73 26.72 14.69
N ILE A 818 -1.38 25.98 15.60
CA ILE A 818 -0.74 25.51 16.84
C ILE A 818 0.50 24.66 16.49
N GLN A 819 0.37 23.75 15.54
CA GLN A 819 1.49 22.91 15.12
C GLN A 819 2.65 23.73 14.53
N ALA A 820 2.37 24.75 13.72
CA ALA A 820 3.38 25.64 13.15
C ALA A 820 4.13 26.43 14.23
N VAL A 821 3.43 26.97 15.23
CA VAL A 821 4.05 27.66 16.38
C VAL A 821 4.98 26.72 17.13
N LEU A 822 4.60 25.45 17.29
CA LEU A 822 5.41 24.45 17.98
C LEU A 822 6.59 23.92 17.13
N GLU A 823 6.49 23.95 15.81
CA GLU A 823 7.57 23.57 14.88
C GLU A 823 8.60 24.69 14.66
N GLU A 824 8.26 25.94 14.94
CA GLU A 824 9.20 27.08 14.89
C GLU A 824 10.19 27.12 16.07
N ILE A 825 9.99 26.27 17.08
CA ILE A 825 10.79 26.18 18.32
C ILE A 825 11.79 25.03 18.18
#